data_AF-A0A6A5XHN9-F1
#
_entry.id   AF-A0A6A5XHN9-F1
#
_cell.length_a   1.000
_cell.length_b   1.000
_cell.length_c   1.000
_cell.angle_alpha   90.00
_cell.angle_beta   90.00
_cell.angle_gamma   90.00
#
_symmetry.space_group_name_H-M   'P 1'
#
loop_
_entity.id
_entity.type
_entity.pdbx_description
1 polymer ?
#
loop_
_entity_poly.entity_id
_entity_poly.type
_entity_poly.pdbx_seq_one_letter_code
_entity_poly.pdbx_strand_id
1 'polypeptide(L)'
;MFNFTPLLGAQSTSPASQSLLEFDGGIKILIDVGWDESFDTEKLREIEKHIPTLSFVLLTHATTAHLGAYVHCCKHFPLFTRVPVYATIPVVSLGRTLLQDLYSSTPLASSIIPTEALTESAYSFPSLKDGNNPNLLLQSPTPDEIAHFFGLINPLKYSQPHQPLPSPFSPPLSGLTITAYSAGHTLGGTIWHIQHGMESVVYAIDWNQAKERVLSGAAWLAGTGGSEVIEQLRRPTALICSTKGSGQVSGQRMKRDDDLVSMIKDTIQKGGSVLIPTDSSARVLELAYLLEETWTREIDADGNLKGVPIYLASRTGGATMRYVRSMLEWMEEGIVKEFEIASGAQEAQDQKRGRGQQSGGAKGEDDKTTRTPFDFRHIKLLERKSRVARMLSDSGPRVILASDTSLEWGFSKDAIRSLASDERNLIVLTEKVGETSSQHKGLGKYLWDLWKEKTAQEQTSTSIIDAAGHQATLQTTRAAPLEGNELNLYQQYLARQRQLQNTMQGDAGTAMETSADVVDDQSSSTSTTSEDSDIEHQGKALNTATTLQHARHKLGLSDAELGINVLIRRKNVFDYEVQGKRGREKMFPYVAKRRRADDFGDLIRPEDYVRADEEDQAGATTLRDGSKKENAVGQKRKWDDLAVRSVAAGRRMPNGATRGTKNDSGNRMDTDDAEESESEPEDEADKITGPSKAIISTETISLNCRIAFVDFSGLHDRRTIQMLVPLIKPRKLILVAGEQAETDDLAEECRRVLNAGSSEGGVIDVFTPAVGIMVDASVDTNAWTVKLSRNMVKRLQWQKVRGLGVVAITGRLEAAAPLAPSTTADNNDDSNDGGGTSKKKPKLDSALPTASPNGTTAAAADTTPILDVVPANISTAVRSVAQPFHVGDLRLADLRKLMQSSGMTAEFRGEGTLVINGTVAVRKTGTGKIEVDGGSYSFADPRNADTGTFFRVKRKIYEGLAVVAGG
;
A
#
# COMPACT_ATOMS: atom_id res chain seq x y z
N MET A 1 -24.82 6.19 -8.70
CA MET A 1 -24.36 7.58 -8.57
C MET A 1 -23.26 7.59 -7.54
N PHE A 2 -22.24 8.42 -7.74
CA PHE A 2 -21.11 8.52 -6.83
C PHE A 2 -20.55 9.93 -6.81
N ASN A 3 -20.05 10.31 -5.64
CA ASN A 3 -19.46 11.60 -5.35
C ASN A 3 -17.97 11.43 -5.05
N PHE A 4 -17.18 12.39 -5.50
CA PHE A 4 -15.75 12.47 -5.22
C PHE A 4 -15.45 13.76 -4.44
N THR A 5 -14.70 13.66 -3.34
CA THR A 5 -14.29 14.80 -2.53
C THR A 5 -12.79 14.70 -2.21
N PRO A 6 -11.95 15.63 -2.68
CA PRO A 6 -10.55 15.68 -2.24
C PRO A 6 -10.50 16.28 -0.82
N LEU A 7 -9.93 15.54 0.13
CA LEU A 7 -9.78 15.97 1.53
C LEU A 7 -8.46 16.72 1.75
N LEU A 8 -7.42 16.40 0.98
CA LEU A 8 -6.12 17.07 1.04
C LEU A 8 -5.40 16.97 -0.31
N GLY A 9 -4.55 17.98 -0.61
CA GLY A 9 -3.67 17.97 -1.78
C GLY A 9 -4.21 18.64 -3.04
N ALA A 10 -5.52 18.80 -3.19
CA ALA A 10 -6.11 19.40 -4.40
C ALA A 10 -5.85 20.91 -4.48
N GLN A 11 -5.31 21.38 -5.61
CA GLN A 11 -4.96 22.80 -5.84
C GLN A 11 -4.10 23.40 -4.71
N SER A 12 -3.23 22.57 -4.12
CA SER A 12 -2.42 22.91 -2.97
C SER A 12 -0.93 22.72 -3.27
N THR A 13 -0.10 23.49 -2.58
CA THR A 13 1.36 23.33 -2.60
C THR A 13 1.82 22.13 -1.77
N SER A 14 0.96 21.58 -0.90
CA SER A 14 1.25 20.38 -0.11
C SER A 14 1.27 19.13 -1.01
N PRO A 15 2.28 18.25 -0.89
CA PRO A 15 2.36 17.03 -1.69
C PRO A 15 1.37 15.96 -1.23
N ALA A 16 0.80 16.10 -0.03
CA ALA A 16 -0.06 15.11 0.62
C ALA A 16 -1.37 14.88 -0.16
N SER A 17 -1.78 13.61 -0.27
CA SER A 17 -2.97 13.17 -0.97
C SER A 17 -3.95 12.47 -0.03
N GLN A 18 -5.20 12.92 -0.03
CA GLN A 18 -6.30 12.27 0.66
C GLN A 18 -7.58 12.50 -0.16
N SER A 19 -8.30 11.44 -0.49
CA SER A 19 -9.52 11.51 -1.29
C SER A 19 -10.63 10.63 -0.72
N LEU A 20 -11.86 11.11 -0.77
CA LEU A 20 -13.06 10.36 -0.37
C LEU A 20 -13.94 10.09 -1.59
N LEU A 21 -14.27 8.82 -1.79
CA LEU A 21 -15.19 8.36 -2.83
C LEU A 21 -16.44 7.78 -2.17
N GLU A 22 -17.61 8.35 -2.46
CA GLU A 22 -18.88 7.93 -1.88
C GLU A 22 -19.80 7.39 -2.99
N PHE A 23 -20.19 6.12 -2.91
CA PHE A 23 -21.16 5.52 -3.83
C PHE A 23 -22.56 5.49 -3.21
N ASP A 24 -23.58 5.43 -4.08
CA ASP A 24 -24.95 5.13 -3.69
C ASP A 24 -25.04 3.87 -2.83
N GLY A 25 -25.91 3.90 -1.84
CA GLY A 25 -26.02 2.84 -0.83
C GLY A 25 -25.16 3.07 0.40
N GLY A 26 -24.43 4.19 0.48
CA GLY A 26 -23.67 4.59 1.67
C GLY A 26 -22.27 3.98 1.77
N ILE A 27 -21.73 3.47 0.65
CA ILE A 27 -20.37 2.94 0.60
C ILE A 27 -19.39 4.12 0.51
N LYS A 28 -18.43 4.19 1.44
CA LYS A 28 -17.43 5.25 1.47
C LYS A 28 -16.02 4.68 1.46
N ILE A 29 -15.22 5.09 0.49
CA ILE A 29 -13.85 4.61 0.30
C ILE A 29 -12.92 5.79 0.53
N LEU A 30 -12.01 5.65 1.49
CA LEU A 30 -10.90 6.58 1.66
C LEU A 30 -9.74 6.10 0.78
N ILE A 31 -9.21 6.96 -0.08
CA ILE A 31 -8.05 6.67 -0.90
C ILE A 31 -6.91 7.57 -0.44
N ASP A 32 -5.82 6.94 -0.03
CA ASP A 32 -4.64 7.50 0.60
C ASP A 32 -4.89 8.16 1.96
N VAL A 33 -3.85 8.10 2.79
CA VAL A 33 -3.78 8.71 4.12
C VAL A 33 -2.45 9.48 4.19
N GLY A 34 -2.27 10.34 3.19
CA GLY A 34 -1.08 11.16 3.01
C GLY A 34 -0.93 12.22 4.09
N TRP A 35 0.31 12.60 4.35
CA TRP A 35 0.62 13.70 5.26
C TRP A 35 1.77 14.52 4.69
N ASP A 36 1.89 15.77 5.15
CA ASP A 36 3.02 16.63 4.83
C ASP A 36 3.92 16.81 6.03
N GLU A 37 5.05 17.44 5.78
CA GLU A 37 6.18 17.57 6.68
C GLU A 37 5.88 18.49 7.88
N SER A 38 4.71 19.13 7.89
CA SER A 38 4.26 19.94 9.03
C SER A 38 3.73 19.07 10.16
N PHE A 39 3.35 17.82 9.86
CA PHE A 39 2.75 16.87 10.80
C PHE A 39 1.62 17.48 11.62
N ASP A 40 0.76 18.24 10.95
CA ASP A 40 -0.36 18.94 11.58
C ASP A 40 -1.59 18.02 11.67
N THR A 41 -2.20 17.96 12.85
CA THR A 41 -3.38 17.14 13.12
C THR A 41 -4.67 17.78 12.62
N GLU A 42 -4.70 19.10 12.44
CA GLU A 42 -5.88 19.79 11.89
C GLU A 42 -6.20 19.30 10.48
N LYS A 43 -5.17 19.00 9.68
CA LYS A 43 -5.29 18.43 8.33
C LYS A 43 -5.89 17.03 8.31
N LEU A 44 -5.90 16.31 9.44
CA LEU A 44 -6.46 14.96 9.58
C LEU A 44 -7.88 14.96 10.16
N ARG A 45 -8.40 16.12 10.58
CA ARG A 45 -9.71 16.25 11.22
C ARG A 45 -10.86 15.80 10.33
N GLU A 46 -10.76 16.03 9.02
CA GLU A 46 -11.79 15.56 8.07
C GLU A 46 -11.81 14.03 7.97
N ILE A 47 -10.64 13.37 7.97
CA ILE A 47 -10.59 11.90 8.01
C ILE A 47 -11.29 11.39 9.27
N GLU A 48 -10.96 11.95 10.44
CA GLU A 48 -11.53 11.54 11.73
C GLU A 48 -13.06 11.54 11.73
N LYS A 49 -13.69 12.57 11.14
CA LYS A 49 -15.15 12.68 11.01
C LYS A 49 -15.77 11.53 10.19
N HIS A 50 -15.06 11.06 9.16
CA HIS A 50 -15.59 10.06 8.23
C HIS A 50 -15.42 8.62 8.72
N ILE A 51 -14.49 8.34 9.64
CA ILE A 51 -14.15 6.98 10.12
C ILE A 51 -15.37 6.12 10.46
N PRO A 52 -16.37 6.59 11.23
CA PRO A 52 -17.52 5.75 11.60
C PRO A 52 -18.38 5.30 10.41
N THR A 53 -18.17 5.89 9.23
CA THR A 53 -18.92 5.61 8.00
C THR A 53 -18.05 5.03 6.88
N LEU A 54 -16.74 4.85 7.11
CA LEU A 54 -15.83 4.32 6.11
C LEU A 54 -16.04 2.82 5.90
N SER A 55 -16.11 2.40 4.65
CA SER A 55 -16.18 1.00 4.24
C SER A 55 -14.81 0.34 4.23
N PHE A 56 -13.83 0.95 3.58
CA PHE A 56 -12.44 0.48 3.53
C PHE A 56 -11.51 1.61 3.06
N VAL A 57 -10.20 1.39 3.22
CA VAL A 57 -9.14 2.31 2.78
C VAL A 57 -8.31 1.66 1.66
N LEU A 58 -7.94 2.46 0.65
CA LEU A 58 -7.00 2.08 -0.41
C LEU A 58 -5.72 2.92 -0.28
N LEU A 59 -4.55 2.29 -0.35
CA LEU A 59 -3.26 3.00 -0.38
C LEU A 59 -2.60 2.86 -1.75
N THR A 60 -2.03 3.95 -2.26
CA THR A 60 -1.45 3.98 -3.62
C THR A 60 0.05 3.76 -3.66
N HIS A 61 0.82 4.50 -2.85
CA HIS A 61 2.28 4.56 -2.88
C HIS A 61 2.90 4.51 -1.48
N ALA A 62 4.12 3.98 -1.39
CA ALA A 62 4.93 3.98 -0.17
C ALA A 62 5.74 5.28 0.00
N THR A 63 5.05 6.41 0.02
CA THR A 63 5.63 7.75 0.25
C THR A 63 4.86 8.49 1.34
N THR A 64 5.48 9.50 1.96
CA THR A 64 4.87 10.34 3.01
C THR A 64 3.58 10.99 2.49
N ALA A 65 3.61 11.43 1.23
CA ALA A 65 2.49 12.03 0.53
C ALA A 65 1.25 11.13 0.41
N HIS A 66 1.34 9.80 0.54
CA HIS A 66 0.19 8.90 0.33
C HIS A 66 -0.14 8.02 1.53
N LEU A 67 0.82 7.70 2.41
CA LEU A 67 0.57 6.88 3.61
C LEU A 67 1.14 7.46 4.90
N GLY A 68 1.69 8.68 4.86
CA GLY A 68 2.39 9.34 5.97
C GLY A 68 1.63 9.34 7.31
N ALA A 69 0.31 9.52 7.26
CA ALA A 69 -0.54 9.58 8.46
C ALA A 69 -1.18 8.24 8.84
N TYR A 70 -0.94 7.15 8.09
CA TYR A 70 -1.59 5.85 8.33
C TYR A 70 -1.43 5.34 9.77
N VAL A 71 -0.19 5.26 10.25
CA VAL A 71 0.11 4.78 11.62
C VAL A 71 -0.41 5.76 12.67
N HIS A 72 -0.34 7.07 12.40
CA HIS A 72 -0.90 8.09 13.27
C HIS A 72 -2.42 7.87 13.46
N CYS A 73 -3.14 7.64 12.36
CA CYS A 73 -4.57 7.33 12.38
C CYS A 73 -4.86 6.03 13.14
N CYS A 74 -4.09 4.95 12.92
CA CYS A 74 -4.27 3.69 13.64
C CYS A 74 -4.12 3.84 15.16
N LYS A 75 -3.17 4.67 15.62
CA LYS A 75 -2.89 4.84 17.05
C LYS A 75 -3.85 5.81 17.74
N HIS A 76 -4.17 6.93 17.10
CA HIS A 76 -4.87 8.04 17.75
C HIS A 76 -6.34 8.13 17.40
N PHE A 77 -6.78 7.61 16.25
CA PHE A 77 -8.18 7.66 15.85
C PHE A 77 -8.92 6.38 16.23
N PRO A 78 -9.93 6.47 17.11
CA PRO A 78 -10.76 5.32 17.47
C PRO A 78 -11.38 4.68 16.23
N LEU A 79 -11.56 3.36 16.26
CA LEU A 79 -12.20 2.56 15.20
C LEU A 79 -11.43 2.45 13.88
N PHE A 80 -10.39 3.27 13.63
CA PHE A 80 -9.65 3.23 12.36
C PHE A 80 -9.04 1.85 12.08
N THR A 81 -8.50 1.19 13.10
CA THR A 81 -7.95 -0.18 13.00
C THR A 81 -8.99 -1.27 12.66
N ARG A 82 -10.29 -0.96 12.78
CA ARG A 82 -11.38 -1.87 12.39
C ARG A 82 -11.80 -1.71 10.92
N VAL A 83 -11.31 -0.67 10.24
CA VAL A 83 -11.59 -0.44 8.82
C VAL A 83 -10.61 -1.27 7.99
N PRO A 84 -11.08 -2.13 7.06
CA PRO A 84 -10.20 -2.88 6.18
C PRO A 84 -9.35 -1.96 5.29
N VAL A 85 -8.07 -2.28 5.15
CA VAL A 85 -7.12 -1.51 4.33
C VAL A 85 -6.56 -2.41 3.23
N TYR A 86 -6.37 -1.88 2.03
CA TYR A 86 -5.82 -2.60 0.88
C TYR A 86 -4.67 -1.84 0.25
N ALA A 87 -3.59 -2.56 -0.07
CA ALA A 87 -2.40 -2.04 -0.73
C ALA A 87 -1.67 -3.19 -1.44
N THR A 88 -0.72 -2.89 -2.32
CA THR A 88 0.17 -3.92 -2.89
C THR A 88 1.26 -4.34 -1.90
N ILE A 89 1.82 -5.53 -2.10
CA ILE A 89 2.87 -6.09 -1.23
C ILE A 89 4.06 -5.13 -1.02
N PRO A 90 4.63 -4.50 -2.07
CA PRO A 90 5.73 -3.56 -1.86
C PRO A 90 5.30 -2.31 -1.12
N VAL A 91 4.07 -1.80 -1.35
CA VAL A 91 3.57 -0.62 -0.62
C VAL A 91 3.46 -0.89 0.88
N VAL A 92 3.02 -2.10 1.28
CA VAL A 92 2.98 -2.52 2.69
C VAL A 92 4.38 -2.58 3.29
N SER A 93 5.32 -3.23 2.61
CA SER A 93 6.65 -3.50 3.18
C SER A 93 7.54 -2.25 3.20
N LEU A 94 7.55 -1.49 2.11
CA LEU A 94 8.29 -0.23 1.98
C LEU A 94 7.63 0.91 2.77
N GLY A 95 6.30 0.91 2.88
CA GLY A 95 5.59 1.83 3.75
C GLY A 95 5.94 1.64 5.22
N ARG A 96 6.12 0.38 5.65
CA ARG A 96 6.58 0.05 7.01
C ARG A 96 7.98 0.62 7.27
N THR A 97 8.94 0.43 6.37
CA THR A 97 10.31 0.95 6.57
C THR A 97 10.36 2.46 6.49
N LEU A 98 9.55 3.08 5.63
CA LEU A 98 9.40 4.54 5.56
C LEU A 98 8.91 5.13 6.88
N LEU A 99 7.79 4.62 7.42
CA LEU A 99 7.23 5.17 8.67
C LEU A 99 8.13 4.88 9.87
N GLN A 100 8.83 3.74 9.90
CA GLN A 100 9.86 3.50 10.90
C GLN A 100 11.01 4.52 10.81
N ASP A 101 11.49 4.87 9.59
CA ASP A 101 12.52 5.90 9.42
C ASP A 101 11.99 7.28 9.85
N LEU A 102 10.75 7.62 9.48
CA LEU A 102 10.12 8.89 9.81
C LEU A 102 10.01 9.08 11.34
N TYR A 103 9.37 8.15 12.05
CA TYR A 103 9.17 8.24 13.50
C TYR A 103 10.47 8.15 14.30
N SER A 104 11.51 7.50 13.78
CA SER A 104 12.83 7.48 14.42
C SER A 104 13.70 8.69 14.08
N SER A 105 13.34 9.46 13.05
CA SER A 105 14.09 10.63 12.59
C SER A 105 13.57 11.96 13.11
N THR A 106 12.26 12.11 13.32
CA THR A 106 11.69 13.36 13.83
C THR A 106 10.61 13.13 14.90
N PRO A 107 10.72 13.79 16.07
CA PRO A 107 9.67 13.74 17.08
C PRO A 107 8.42 14.50 16.66
N LEU A 108 8.48 15.38 15.64
CA LEU A 108 7.28 16.06 15.13
C LEU A 108 6.31 15.09 14.46
N ALA A 109 6.75 13.93 14.00
CA ALA A 109 5.87 12.93 13.38
C ALA A 109 4.81 12.39 14.35
N SER A 110 5.00 12.53 15.67
CA SER A 110 3.96 12.21 16.65
C SER A 110 2.96 13.34 16.85
N SER A 111 3.04 14.44 16.10
CA SER A 111 2.21 15.63 16.20
C SER A 111 2.24 16.36 17.54
N ILE A 112 2.00 17.67 17.49
CA ILE A 112 1.71 18.46 18.68
C ILE A 112 0.21 18.38 18.98
N ILE A 113 -0.16 18.20 20.24
CA ILE A 113 -1.54 18.18 20.68
C ILE A 113 -2.15 19.58 20.44
N PRO A 114 -3.29 19.69 19.73
CA PRO A 114 -3.96 20.95 19.51
C PRO A 114 -4.24 21.69 20.81
N THR A 115 -4.00 23.00 20.81
CA THR A 115 -4.24 23.86 21.98
C THR A 115 -5.71 23.83 22.40
N GLU A 116 -6.65 23.70 21.44
CA GLU A 116 -8.08 23.56 21.72
C GLU A 116 -8.34 22.36 22.65
N ALA A 117 -7.79 21.19 22.32
CA ALA A 117 -7.94 19.97 23.11
C ALA A 117 -7.33 20.07 24.52
N LEU A 118 -6.24 20.84 24.66
CA LEU A 118 -5.61 21.13 25.96
C LEU A 118 -6.41 22.15 26.77
N THR A 119 -6.95 23.21 26.16
CA THR A 119 -7.73 24.25 26.87
C THR A 119 -9.01 23.70 27.49
N GLU A 120 -9.68 22.77 26.80
CA GLU A 120 -10.84 22.06 27.37
C GLU A 120 -10.49 21.20 28.59
N SER A 121 -9.22 20.77 28.70
CA SER A 121 -8.69 19.99 29.81
C SER A 121 -8.10 20.88 30.93
N ALA A 122 -7.80 22.15 30.62
CA ALA A 122 -7.05 23.07 31.47
C ALA A 122 -7.89 23.97 32.39
N TYR A 123 -9.18 23.68 32.62
CA TYR A 123 -10.04 24.48 33.50
C TYR A 123 -9.44 24.70 34.91
N SER A 124 -8.47 23.87 35.33
CA SER A 124 -7.77 23.95 36.62
C SER A 124 -6.38 24.61 36.60
N PHE A 125 -5.84 25.03 35.43
CA PHE A 125 -4.45 25.49 35.30
C PHE A 125 -4.32 26.92 34.76
N PRO A 126 -3.83 27.89 35.56
CA PRO A 126 -3.61 29.28 35.12
C PRO A 126 -2.52 29.45 34.05
N SER A 127 -1.62 28.48 33.91
CA SER A 127 -0.39 28.55 33.10
C SER A 127 -0.59 28.72 31.59
N LEU A 128 -1.76 28.32 31.08
CA LEU A 128 -2.12 28.47 29.66
C LEU A 128 -2.66 29.86 29.33
N LYS A 129 -2.89 30.74 30.33
CA LYS A 129 -3.42 32.09 30.11
C LYS A 129 -2.38 33.09 29.58
N ASP A 130 -1.09 32.79 29.72
CA ASP A 130 0.01 33.69 29.34
C ASP A 130 0.57 33.43 27.93
N GLY A 131 -0.15 32.68 27.08
CA GLY A 131 0.26 32.39 25.70
C GLY A 131 1.43 31.41 25.55
N ASN A 132 1.84 30.75 26.64
CA ASN A 132 2.89 29.74 26.64
C ASN A 132 2.27 28.36 26.41
N ASN A 133 2.16 27.94 25.15
CA ASN A 133 1.66 26.61 24.80
C ASN A 133 2.76 25.58 25.08
N PRO A 134 2.55 24.62 26.00
CA PRO A 134 3.45 23.49 26.11
C PRO A 134 3.23 22.68 24.84
N ASN A 135 4.21 22.63 23.94
CA ASN A 135 4.16 21.84 22.70
C ASN A 135 4.19 20.33 23.03
N LEU A 136 3.16 19.85 23.71
CA LEU A 136 3.00 18.47 24.16
C LEU A 136 2.82 17.59 22.92
N LEU A 137 3.55 16.49 22.87
CA LEU A 137 3.46 15.54 21.77
C LEU A 137 2.42 14.47 22.07
N LEU A 138 1.74 13.95 21.04
CA LEU A 138 1.03 12.68 21.20
C LEU A 138 2.05 11.54 21.37
N GLN A 139 1.57 10.40 21.88
CA GLN A 139 2.42 9.23 22.07
C GLN A 139 2.89 8.67 20.72
N SER A 140 4.20 8.68 20.48
CA SER A 140 4.79 8.10 19.27
C SER A 140 4.47 6.60 19.15
N PRO A 141 4.14 6.10 17.95
CA PRO A 141 4.05 4.67 17.66
C PRO A 141 5.39 3.95 17.89
N THR A 142 5.37 2.78 18.50
CA THR A 142 6.57 1.93 18.63
C THR A 142 6.84 1.17 17.33
N PRO A 143 8.07 0.70 17.07
CA PRO A 143 8.37 -0.13 15.88
C PRO A 143 7.50 -1.39 15.78
N ASP A 144 7.10 -1.96 16.91
CA ASP A 144 6.24 -3.15 16.99
C ASP A 144 4.77 -2.80 16.70
N GLU A 145 4.27 -1.66 17.19
CA GLU A 145 2.95 -1.15 16.83
C GLU A 145 2.88 -0.86 15.33
N ILE A 146 3.92 -0.22 14.75
CA ILE A 146 4.00 -0.01 13.30
C ILE A 146 3.92 -1.36 12.58
N ALA A 147 4.71 -2.35 13.01
CA ALA A 147 4.67 -3.69 12.42
C ALA A 147 3.27 -4.32 12.50
N HIS A 148 2.60 -4.18 13.65
CA HIS A 148 1.24 -4.66 13.86
C HIS A 148 0.23 -3.98 12.93
N PHE A 149 0.25 -2.65 12.83
CA PHE A 149 -0.67 -1.90 11.98
C PHE A 149 -0.50 -2.19 10.49
N PHE A 150 0.73 -2.40 10.02
CA PHE A 150 0.97 -2.86 8.64
C PHE A 150 0.55 -4.32 8.43
N GLY A 151 0.55 -5.15 9.48
CA GLY A 151 0.00 -6.50 9.46
C GLY A 151 -1.52 -6.56 9.31
N LEU A 152 -2.24 -5.46 9.57
CA LEU A 152 -3.69 -5.35 9.34
C LEU A 152 -4.05 -5.05 7.88
N ILE A 153 -3.08 -4.64 7.06
CA ILE A 153 -3.32 -4.31 5.64
C ILE A 153 -3.46 -5.60 4.84
N ASN A 154 -4.48 -5.68 4.00
CA ASN A 154 -4.69 -6.79 3.08
C ASN A 154 -3.85 -6.58 1.80
N PRO A 155 -2.82 -7.40 1.56
CA PRO A 155 -1.96 -7.24 0.40
C PRO A 155 -2.65 -7.75 -0.88
N LEU A 156 -2.56 -6.97 -1.95
CA LEU A 156 -3.06 -7.32 -3.29
C LEU A 156 -1.91 -7.45 -4.31
N LYS A 157 -2.17 -8.18 -5.39
CA LYS A 157 -1.33 -8.23 -6.58
C LYS A 157 -1.91 -7.40 -7.71
N TYR A 158 -1.06 -6.99 -8.66
CA TYR A 158 -1.53 -6.29 -9.84
C TYR A 158 -2.47 -7.15 -10.68
N SER A 159 -3.42 -6.48 -11.35
CA SER A 159 -4.40 -7.04 -12.27
C SER A 159 -5.27 -8.17 -11.68
N GLN A 160 -5.34 -8.26 -10.35
CA GLN A 160 -6.20 -9.21 -9.65
C GLN A 160 -7.48 -8.49 -9.17
N PRO A 161 -8.66 -8.79 -9.76
CA PRO A 161 -9.92 -8.28 -9.25
C PRO A 161 -10.20 -8.87 -7.86
N HIS A 162 -10.47 -8.00 -6.90
CA HIS A 162 -10.74 -8.35 -5.51
C HIS A 162 -12.06 -7.75 -5.04
N GLN A 163 -12.84 -8.51 -4.28
CA GLN A 163 -14.04 -8.00 -3.62
C GLN A 163 -13.67 -7.64 -2.17
N PRO A 164 -13.69 -6.35 -1.81
CA PRO A 164 -13.28 -5.92 -0.48
C PRO A 164 -14.29 -6.34 0.59
N LEU A 165 -13.80 -6.43 1.81
CA LEU A 165 -14.58 -6.72 3.00
C LEU A 165 -15.23 -5.41 3.51
N PRO A 166 -16.49 -5.46 3.97
CA PRO A 166 -17.10 -4.31 4.64
C PRO A 166 -16.46 -4.08 6.01
N SER A 167 -16.32 -2.81 6.40
CA SER A 167 -16.08 -2.48 7.81
C SER A 167 -17.31 -2.82 8.67
N PRO A 168 -17.15 -3.00 9.99
CA PRO A 168 -18.26 -3.31 10.91
C PRO A 168 -19.39 -2.26 10.92
N PHE A 169 -19.11 -1.05 10.45
CA PHE A 169 -20.05 0.09 10.47
C PHE A 169 -20.59 0.43 9.09
N SER A 170 -20.12 -0.27 8.05
CA SER A 170 -20.47 0.02 6.66
C SER A 170 -21.54 -0.94 6.09
N PRO A 171 -22.29 -0.49 5.08
CA PRO A 171 -23.24 -1.37 4.38
C PRO A 171 -22.52 -2.50 3.62
N PRO A 172 -23.24 -3.59 3.26
CA PRO A 172 -22.67 -4.66 2.45
C PRO A 172 -22.15 -4.17 1.09
N LEU A 173 -20.94 -4.57 0.72
CA LEU A 173 -20.25 -4.14 -0.51
C LEU A 173 -20.60 -4.99 -1.74
N SER A 174 -21.87 -5.38 -1.87
CA SER A 174 -22.30 -6.31 -2.93
C SER A 174 -22.09 -5.72 -4.32
N GLY A 175 -21.30 -6.41 -5.16
CA GLY A 175 -21.03 -6.00 -6.53
C GLY A 175 -19.95 -4.93 -6.69
N LEU A 176 -19.22 -4.60 -5.62
CA LEU A 176 -18.03 -3.76 -5.68
C LEU A 176 -16.78 -4.61 -5.92
N THR A 177 -15.94 -4.20 -6.87
CA THR A 177 -14.67 -4.85 -7.21
C THR A 177 -13.58 -3.80 -7.32
N ILE A 178 -12.44 -4.07 -6.69
CA ILE A 178 -11.24 -3.24 -6.78
C ILE A 178 -10.16 -4.04 -7.53
N THR A 179 -9.43 -3.37 -8.41
CA THR A 179 -8.28 -3.95 -9.13
C THR A 179 -7.14 -2.96 -9.11
N ALA A 180 -5.95 -3.40 -8.68
CA ALA A 180 -4.74 -2.59 -8.69
C ALA A 180 -3.98 -2.78 -10.01
N TYR A 181 -3.58 -1.70 -10.67
CA TYR A 181 -2.70 -1.71 -11.85
C TYR A 181 -1.38 -0.99 -11.53
N SER A 182 -0.30 -1.30 -12.25
CA SER A 182 0.99 -0.64 -11.99
C SER A 182 0.96 0.84 -12.39
N ALA A 183 1.40 1.71 -11.48
CA ALA A 183 1.50 3.15 -11.73
C ALA A 183 2.87 3.58 -12.30
N GLY A 184 3.91 2.77 -12.17
CA GLY A 184 5.26 3.08 -12.67
C GLY A 184 6.01 4.23 -11.98
N HIS A 185 5.47 4.81 -10.91
CA HIS A 185 6.11 5.90 -10.15
C HIS A 185 6.98 5.41 -8.97
N THR A 186 6.46 4.45 -8.20
CA THR A 186 7.16 3.78 -7.08
C THR A 186 7.04 2.26 -7.22
N LEU A 187 7.94 1.51 -6.56
CA LEU A 187 7.81 0.04 -6.52
C LEU A 187 6.50 -0.35 -5.83
N GLY A 188 5.69 -1.15 -6.51
CA GLY A 188 4.34 -1.50 -6.06
C GLY A 188 3.29 -0.39 -6.20
N GLY A 189 3.64 0.81 -6.66
CA GLY A 189 2.69 1.92 -6.83
C GLY A 189 1.48 1.55 -7.69
N THR A 190 0.29 2.04 -7.33
CA THR A 190 -0.98 1.55 -7.90
C THR A 190 -1.84 2.63 -8.55
N ILE A 191 -2.41 2.27 -9.69
CA ILE A 191 -3.63 2.87 -10.26
C ILE A 191 -4.79 1.99 -9.82
N TRP A 192 -5.79 2.55 -9.14
CA TRP A 192 -6.96 1.81 -8.69
C TRP A 192 -8.08 1.87 -9.70
N HIS A 193 -8.56 0.71 -10.13
CA HIS A 193 -9.82 0.57 -10.86
C HIS A 193 -10.88 0.08 -9.88
N ILE A 194 -11.91 0.90 -9.67
CA ILE A 194 -13.01 0.64 -8.75
C ILE A 194 -14.27 0.51 -9.58
N GLN A 195 -14.85 -0.69 -9.58
CA GLN A 195 -16.07 -1.00 -10.30
C GLN A 195 -17.20 -1.29 -9.31
N HIS A 196 -18.30 -0.57 -9.43
CA HIS A 196 -19.52 -0.79 -8.64
C HIS A 196 -20.73 -0.71 -9.55
N GLY A 197 -21.38 -1.86 -9.80
CA GLY A 197 -22.47 -1.96 -10.77
C GLY A 197 -22.01 -1.55 -12.18
N MET A 198 -22.51 -0.41 -12.66
CA MET A 198 -22.16 0.17 -13.96
C MET A 198 -21.18 1.34 -13.88
N GLU A 199 -20.81 1.74 -12.68
CA GLU A 199 -19.86 2.81 -12.45
C GLU A 199 -18.45 2.21 -12.46
N SER A 200 -17.60 2.80 -13.29
CA SER A 200 -16.19 2.44 -13.41
C SER A 200 -15.36 3.69 -13.11
N VAL A 201 -14.71 3.70 -11.96
CA VAL A 201 -13.84 4.79 -11.52
C VAL A 201 -12.40 4.35 -11.66
N VAL A 202 -11.58 5.16 -12.33
CA VAL A 202 -10.13 4.96 -12.39
C VAL A 202 -9.45 6.09 -11.63
N TYR A 203 -8.74 5.72 -10.57
CA TYR A 203 -7.99 6.64 -9.72
C TYR A 203 -6.49 6.49 -9.99
N ALA A 204 -5.90 7.52 -10.58
CA ALA A 204 -4.51 7.54 -11.03
C ALA A 204 -3.84 8.87 -10.65
N ILE A 205 -3.36 8.99 -9.42
CA ILE A 205 -2.69 10.21 -8.96
C ILE A 205 -1.24 10.23 -9.47
N ASP A 206 -0.31 9.56 -8.80
CA ASP A 206 1.11 9.66 -9.15
C ASP A 206 1.54 8.45 -9.99
N TRP A 207 1.64 8.67 -11.31
CA TRP A 207 1.97 7.62 -12.27
C TRP A 207 2.92 8.13 -13.35
N ASN A 208 3.68 7.22 -13.95
CA ASN A 208 4.67 7.50 -14.98
C ASN A 208 4.57 6.49 -16.12
N GLN A 209 4.36 6.98 -17.34
CA GLN A 209 4.34 6.12 -18.53
C GLN A 209 5.74 5.72 -19.00
N ALA A 210 6.74 6.53 -18.70
CA ALA A 210 8.10 6.28 -19.14
C ALA A 210 8.69 5.09 -18.38
N LYS A 211 9.42 4.25 -19.10
CA LYS A 211 10.16 3.14 -18.50
C LYS A 211 11.42 3.69 -17.81
N GLU A 212 11.60 3.36 -16.54
CA GLU A 212 12.79 3.70 -15.77
C GLU A 212 13.77 2.52 -15.70
N ARG A 213 14.78 2.54 -14.81
CA ARG A 213 15.73 1.43 -14.70
C ARG A 213 15.18 0.33 -13.83
N VAL A 214 14.60 0.71 -12.69
CA VAL A 214 14.02 -0.17 -11.68
C VAL A 214 12.55 -0.43 -11.98
N LEU A 215 11.81 0.60 -12.43
CA LEU A 215 10.36 0.53 -12.60
C LEU A 215 9.93 0.37 -14.06
N SER A 216 8.94 -0.49 -14.25
CA SER A 216 8.16 -0.55 -15.48
C SER A 216 7.24 0.66 -15.60
N GLY A 217 6.93 1.09 -16.82
CA GLY A 217 5.96 2.17 -17.05
C GLY A 217 4.54 1.77 -16.61
N ALA A 218 3.71 2.79 -16.40
CA ALA A 218 2.31 2.64 -16.00
C ALA A 218 1.54 1.71 -16.94
N ALA A 219 0.68 0.88 -16.35
CA ALA A 219 -0.12 -0.13 -17.04
C ALA A 219 -1.37 0.47 -17.70
N TRP A 220 -1.21 1.53 -18.50
CA TRP A 220 -2.30 2.08 -19.31
C TRP A 220 -2.49 1.33 -20.62
N LEU A 221 -1.38 0.91 -21.24
CA LEU A 221 -1.34 0.36 -22.59
C LEU A 221 -0.99 -1.13 -22.57
N ALA A 222 -1.71 -1.93 -23.35
CA ALA A 222 -1.48 -3.36 -23.57
C ALA A 222 -1.54 -3.71 -25.07
N GLY A 223 -1.22 -4.97 -25.40
CA GLY A 223 -1.26 -5.52 -26.76
C GLY A 223 0.09 -5.50 -27.49
N THR A 224 0.20 -6.24 -28.60
CA THR A 224 1.42 -6.32 -29.42
C THR A 224 1.78 -4.95 -29.98
N GLY A 225 2.82 -4.33 -29.41
CA GLY A 225 3.27 -2.98 -29.76
C GLY A 225 2.81 -1.86 -28.82
N GLY A 226 2.09 -2.17 -27.73
CA GLY A 226 1.79 -1.22 -26.65
C GLY A 226 0.95 -0.01 -27.08
N SER A 227 0.04 -0.19 -28.05
CA SER A 227 -0.71 0.92 -28.65
C SER A 227 -2.17 1.00 -28.20
N GLU A 228 -2.70 0.01 -27.48
CA GLU A 228 -4.11 -0.03 -27.09
C GLU A 228 -4.25 0.10 -25.58
N VAL A 229 -5.23 0.90 -25.13
CA VAL A 229 -5.52 1.03 -23.70
C VAL A 229 -6.10 -0.29 -23.17
N ILE A 230 -5.68 -0.72 -21.98
CA ILE A 230 -6.23 -1.89 -21.29
C ILE A 230 -7.77 -1.81 -21.29
N GLU A 231 -8.42 -2.91 -21.68
CA GLU A 231 -9.88 -2.94 -21.89
C GLU A 231 -10.65 -2.48 -20.65
N GLN A 232 -10.21 -2.89 -19.46
CA GLN A 232 -10.80 -2.54 -18.17
C GLN A 232 -10.66 -1.05 -17.81
N LEU A 233 -9.60 -0.39 -18.30
CA LEU A 233 -9.32 1.03 -18.03
C LEU A 233 -9.89 1.95 -19.12
N ARG A 234 -10.48 1.38 -20.17
CA ARG A 234 -11.00 2.11 -21.32
C ARG A 234 -12.40 2.65 -21.01
N ARG A 235 -12.66 3.90 -21.39
CA ARG A 235 -13.95 4.60 -21.24
C ARG A 235 -14.54 4.51 -19.82
N PRO A 236 -13.77 4.84 -18.77
CA PRO A 236 -14.30 4.85 -17.42
C PRO A 236 -15.38 5.94 -17.27
N THR A 237 -16.26 5.75 -16.27
CA THR A 237 -17.27 6.74 -15.88
C THR A 237 -16.59 8.02 -15.40
N ALA A 238 -15.58 7.90 -14.54
CA ALA A 238 -14.67 8.99 -14.25
C ALA A 238 -13.21 8.53 -14.22
N LEU A 239 -12.33 9.39 -14.73
CA LEU A 239 -10.90 9.31 -14.53
C LEU A 239 -10.49 10.41 -13.55
N ILE A 240 -9.92 10.05 -12.41
CA ILE A 240 -9.32 10.96 -11.44
C ILE A 240 -7.82 10.93 -11.66
N CYS A 241 -7.23 12.07 -12.03
CA CYS A 241 -5.82 12.18 -12.38
C CYS A 241 -5.14 13.33 -11.64
N SER A 242 -3.88 13.13 -11.24
CA SER A 242 -3.04 14.21 -10.72
C SER A 242 -2.68 15.20 -11.82
N THR A 243 -2.42 16.45 -11.45
CA THR A 243 -1.84 17.49 -12.32
C THR A 243 -0.37 17.75 -12.03
N LYS A 244 0.20 17.11 -10.99
CA LYS A 244 1.60 17.27 -10.58
C LYS A 244 2.54 16.89 -11.73
N GLY A 245 3.47 17.79 -12.07
CA GLY A 245 4.48 17.53 -13.09
C GLY A 245 4.08 17.97 -14.50
N SER A 246 2.83 18.41 -14.70
CA SER A 246 2.37 18.97 -15.98
C SER A 246 3.02 20.32 -16.33
N GLY A 247 3.58 21.02 -15.36
CA GLY A 247 4.42 22.21 -15.57
C GLY A 247 5.88 21.92 -15.91
N GLN A 248 6.35 20.67 -15.80
CA GLN A 248 7.74 20.29 -16.05
C GLN A 248 7.89 19.65 -17.42
N VAL A 249 8.98 20.00 -18.13
CA VAL A 249 9.38 19.31 -19.35
C VAL A 249 10.43 18.29 -18.95
N SER A 250 10.02 17.03 -18.79
CA SER A 250 10.97 15.96 -18.48
C SER A 250 11.93 15.78 -19.67
N GLY A 251 13.23 15.85 -19.38
CA GLY A 251 14.26 15.53 -20.36
C GLY A 251 14.23 14.05 -20.73
N GLN A 252 14.83 13.69 -21.86
CA GLN A 252 15.03 12.27 -22.18
C GLN A 252 15.81 11.59 -21.04
N ARG A 253 15.32 10.45 -20.55
CA ARG A 253 15.91 9.70 -19.41
C ARG A 253 17.44 9.60 -19.49
N MET A 254 17.97 9.20 -20.64
CA MET A 254 19.43 9.02 -20.81
C MET A 254 20.19 10.33 -20.65
N LYS A 255 19.68 11.41 -21.25
CA LYS A 255 20.29 12.74 -21.08
C LYS A 255 20.24 13.18 -19.62
N ARG A 256 19.10 12.96 -18.94
CA ARG A 256 18.93 13.31 -17.53
C ARG A 256 19.93 12.54 -16.63
N ASP A 257 20.08 11.25 -16.86
CA ASP A 257 21.04 10.41 -16.13
C ASP A 257 22.49 10.89 -16.38
N ASP A 258 22.82 11.20 -17.64
CA ASP A 258 24.13 11.73 -18.03
C ASP A 258 24.42 13.10 -17.39
N ASP A 259 23.43 13.99 -17.36
CA ASP A 259 23.53 15.30 -16.73
C ASP A 259 23.81 15.16 -15.22
N LEU A 260 23.10 14.27 -14.50
CA LEU A 260 23.37 14.00 -13.09
C LEU A 260 24.80 13.47 -12.87
N VAL A 261 25.21 12.47 -13.64
CA VAL A 261 26.54 11.84 -13.51
C VAL A 261 27.64 12.84 -13.84
N SER A 262 27.46 13.70 -14.85
CA SER A 262 28.40 14.76 -15.19
C SER A 262 28.58 15.73 -14.04
N MET A 263 27.49 16.20 -13.42
CA MET A 263 27.55 17.11 -12.28
C MET A 263 28.25 16.52 -11.07
N ILE A 264 28.04 15.21 -10.82
CA ILE A 264 28.73 14.46 -9.77
C ILE A 264 30.23 14.42 -10.05
N LYS A 265 30.63 13.99 -11.27
CA LYS A 265 32.04 13.92 -11.67
C LYS A 265 32.74 15.26 -11.57
N ASP A 266 32.13 16.33 -12.06
CA ASP A 266 32.70 17.68 -12.04
C ASP A 266 32.89 18.20 -10.61
N THR A 267 31.98 17.84 -9.70
CA THR A 267 32.07 18.24 -8.28
C THR A 267 33.16 17.47 -7.56
N ILE A 268 33.26 16.16 -7.80
CA ILE A 268 34.31 15.31 -7.24
C ILE A 268 35.69 15.75 -7.71
N GLN A 269 35.84 16.11 -8.99
CA GLN A 269 37.12 16.60 -9.54
C GLN A 269 37.59 17.91 -8.88
N LYS A 270 36.66 18.73 -8.40
CA LYS A 270 36.95 19.94 -7.61
C LYS A 270 37.25 19.64 -6.14
N GLY A 271 37.22 18.37 -5.73
CA GLY A 271 37.40 17.92 -4.36
C GLY A 271 36.19 18.19 -3.45
N GLY A 272 35.02 18.47 -4.03
CA GLY A 272 33.76 18.70 -3.31
C GLY A 272 32.96 17.42 -3.09
N SER A 273 31.99 17.48 -2.18
CA SER A 273 31.04 16.40 -1.91
C SER A 273 29.68 16.70 -2.53
N VAL A 274 28.92 15.66 -2.85
CA VAL A 274 27.56 15.77 -3.41
C VAL A 274 26.55 15.22 -2.41
N LEU A 275 25.54 16.03 -2.08
CA LEU A 275 24.36 15.61 -1.33
C LEU A 275 23.16 15.51 -2.27
N ILE A 276 22.47 14.37 -2.24
CA ILE A 276 21.23 14.12 -2.96
C ILE A 276 20.15 13.77 -1.92
N PRO A 277 19.31 14.74 -1.51
CA PRO A 277 18.17 14.48 -0.63
C PRO A 277 17.16 13.64 -1.40
N THR A 278 16.83 12.46 -0.87
CA THR A 278 15.90 11.51 -1.48
C THR A 278 15.04 10.90 -0.39
N ASP A 279 13.95 10.23 -0.76
CA ASP A 279 13.12 9.49 0.18
C ASP A 279 13.84 8.20 0.66
N SER A 280 13.26 7.46 1.60
CA SER A 280 13.91 6.26 2.17
C SER A 280 13.47 4.92 1.57
N SER A 281 12.45 4.91 0.69
CA SER A 281 11.73 3.68 0.33
C SER A 281 11.39 3.50 -1.15
N ALA A 282 11.31 4.58 -1.94
CA ALA A 282 10.85 4.63 -3.31
C ALA A 282 11.90 5.17 -4.30
N ARG A 283 12.07 6.49 -4.46
CA ARG A 283 12.93 7.09 -5.52
C ARG A 283 14.42 6.84 -5.28
N VAL A 284 14.81 6.64 -4.03
CA VAL A 284 16.16 6.17 -3.67
C VAL A 284 16.59 4.90 -4.40
N LEU A 285 15.66 4.02 -4.76
CA LEU A 285 15.98 2.76 -5.44
C LEU A 285 16.53 3.00 -6.86
N GLU A 286 15.93 3.94 -7.59
CA GLU A 286 16.36 4.31 -8.94
C GLU A 286 17.71 5.04 -8.91
N LEU A 287 17.89 5.96 -7.96
CA LEU A 287 19.16 6.67 -7.78
C LEU A 287 20.28 5.72 -7.35
N ALA A 288 20.04 4.84 -6.38
CA ALA A 288 21.03 3.88 -5.92
C ALA A 288 21.41 2.88 -7.02
N TYR A 289 20.44 2.39 -7.80
CA TYR A 289 20.72 1.49 -8.92
C TYR A 289 21.54 2.19 -10.02
N LEU A 290 21.19 3.43 -10.38
CA LEU A 290 21.94 4.25 -11.33
C LEU A 290 23.39 4.50 -10.86
N LEU A 291 23.58 4.89 -9.60
CA LEU A 291 24.91 5.17 -9.05
C LEU A 291 25.77 3.91 -8.97
N GLU A 292 25.21 2.78 -8.58
CA GLU A 292 25.95 1.51 -8.54
C GLU A 292 26.39 1.06 -9.95
N GLU A 293 25.51 1.16 -10.95
CA GLU A 293 25.84 0.82 -12.34
C GLU A 293 26.92 1.75 -12.91
N THR A 294 26.80 3.06 -12.64
CA THR A 294 27.78 4.05 -13.10
C THR A 294 29.13 3.88 -12.42
N TRP A 295 29.18 3.62 -11.11
CA TRP A 295 30.44 3.34 -10.41
C TRP A 295 31.12 2.08 -10.92
N THR A 296 30.35 1.00 -11.12
CA THR A 296 30.89 -0.25 -11.67
C THR A 296 31.54 0.00 -13.04
N ARG A 297 30.83 0.70 -13.94
CA ARG A 297 31.32 1.02 -15.29
C ARG A 297 32.58 1.88 -15.27
N GLU A 298 32.65 2.85 -14.36
CA GLU A 298 33.77 3.80 -14.30
C GLU A 298 35.00 3.18 -13.62
N ILE A 299 34.82 2.32 -12.63
CA ILE A 299 35.93 1.60 -11.98
C ILE A 299 36.56 0.60 -12.95
N ASP A 300 35.75 -0.12 -13.71
CA ASP A 300 36.24 -1.04 -14.76
C ASP A 300 37.00 -0.30 -15.88
N ALA A 301 36.65 0.97 -16.12
CA ALA A 301 37.30 1.82 -17.12
C ALA A 301 38.48 2.65 -16.57
N ASP A 302 38.91 2.42 -15.31
CA ASP A 302 39.95 3.19 -14.61
C ASP A 302 39.67 4.72 -14.58
N GLY A 303 38.40 5.07 -14.42
CA GLY A 303 37.90 6.45 -14.44
C GLY A 303 38.11 7.23 -13.13
N ASN A 304 37.80 8.53 -13.19
CA ASN A 304 38.04 9.51 -12.12
C ASN A 304 37.24 9.27 -10.82
N LEU A 305 36.33 8.29 -10.79
CA LEU A 305 35.50 7.95 -9.63
C LEU A 305 36.13 6.87 -8.73
N LYS A 306 37.28 6.33 -9.14
CA LYS A 306 38.00 5.30 -8.38
C LYS A 306 38.42 5.82 -7.00
N GLY A 307 37.98 5.14 -5.95
CA GLY A 307 38.29 5.48 -4.56
C GLY A 307 37.35 6.51 -3.91
N VAL A 308 36.34 7.01 -4.63
CA VAL A 308 35.32 7.91 -4.06
C VAL A 308 34.17 7.08 -3.49
N PRO A 309 33.88 7.16 -2.18
CA PRO A 309 32.79 6.40 -1.59
C PRO A 309 31.41 7.00 -1.90
N ILE A 310 30.44 6.12 -2.14
CA ILE A 310 29.01 6.47 -2.15
C ILE A 310 28.40 5.98 -0.84
N TYR A 311 27.58 6.83 -0.22
CA TYR A 311 26.83 6.49 0.97
C TYR A 311 25.33 6.59 0.72
N LEU A 312 24.58 5.65 1.27
CA LEU A 312 23.12 5.73 1.41
C LEU A 312 22.80 5.81 2.90
N ALA A 313 22.41 7.00 3.35
CA ALA A 313 22.09 7.30 4.73
C ALA A 313 20.57 7.30 4.94
N SER A 314 20.07 6.25 5.60
CA SER A 314 18.68 6.13 6.07
C SER A 314 18.64 5.15 7.23
N ARG A 315 17.81 5.38 8.26
CA ARG A 315 17.77 4.51 9.45
C ARG A 315 17.26 3.11 9.16
N THR A 316 16.54 2.92 8.05
CA THR A 316 15.97 1.62 7.65
C THR A 316 16.56 1.11 6.33
N GLY A 317 17.68 1.67 5.85
CA GLY A 317 18.26 1.37 4.54
C GLY A 317 18.52 -0.13 4.31
N GLY A 318 19.08 -0.85 5.29
CA GLY A 318 19.31 -2.29 5.21
C GLY A 318 18.02 -3.12 5.14
N ALA A 319 17.00 -2.72 5.91
CA ALA A 319 15.68 -3.35 5.86
C ALA A 319 14.99 -3.10 4.51
N THR A 320 15.03 -1.87 3.99
CA THR A 320 14.51 -1.52 2.66
C THR A 320 15.16 -2.37 1.57
N MET A 321 16.50 -2.45 1.54
CA MET A 321 17.20 -3.25 0.52
C MET A 321 16.91 -4.75 0.64
N ARG A 322 16.71 -5.27 1.87
CA ARG A 322 16.28 -6.65 2.09
C ARG A 322 14.89 -6.92 1.50
N TYR A 323 13.93 -6.01 1.68
CA TYR A 323 12.60 -6.17 1.09
C TYR A 323 12.63 -6.08 -0.43
N VAL A 324 13.37 -5.12 -1.00
CA VAL A 324 13.49 -4.95 -2.46
C VAL A 324 14.04 -6.22 -3.12
N ARG A 325 15.09 -6.82 -2.55
CA ARG A 325 15.65 -8.09 -3.05
C ARG A 325 14.68 -9.27 -3.02
N SER A 326 13.65 -9.21 -2.17
CA SER A 326 12.63 -10.26 -2.08
C SER A 326 11.43 -10.04 -3.02
N MET A 327 11.35 -8.89 -3.69
CA MET A 327 10.19 -8.44 -4.49
C MET A 327 10.61 -8.07 -5.92
N LEU A 328 11.62 -8.75 -6.47
CA LEU A 328 12.15 -8.47 -7.80
C LEU A 328 11.10 -8.66 -8.91
N GLU A 329 10.06 -9.47 -8.67
CA GLU A 329 8.97 -9.69 -9.61
C GLU A 329 8.10 -8.45 -9.88
N TRP A 330 8.22 -7.42 -9.03
CA TRP A 330 7.51 -6.14 -9.18
C TRP A 330 8.30 -5.11 -10.01
N MET A 331 9.53 -5.45 -10.38
CA MET A 331 10.47 -4.57 -11.04
C MET A 331 10.43 -4.72 -12.56
N GLU A 332 11.25 -3.95 -13.25
CA GLU A 332 11.45 -4.06 -14.68
C GLU A 332 11.99 -5.44 -15.08
N GLU A 333 11.51 -5.99 -16.20
CA GLU A 333 11.88 -7.34 -16.67
C GLU A 333 13.39 -7.54 -16.86
N GLY A 334 14.15 -6.48 -17.15
CA GLY A 334 15.60 -6.52 -17.27
C GLY A 334 16.29 -6.88 -15.95
N ILE A 335 15.80 -6.35 -14.82
CA ILE A 335 16.30 -6.69 -13.48
C ILE A 335 15.95 -8.14 -13.13
N VAL A 336 14.73 -8.58 -13.48
CA VAL A 336 14.31 -9.98 -13.28
C VAL A 336 15.23 -10.92 -14.06
N LYS A 337 15.52 -10.60 -15.33
CA LYS A 337 16.45 -11.38 -16.16
C LYS A 337 17.88 -11.37 -15.60
N GLU A 338 18.36 -10.23 -15.12
CA GLU A 338 19.68 -10.12 -14.46
C GLU A 338 19.76 -11.06 -13.25
N PHE A 339 18.72 -11.09 -12.42
CA PHE A 339 18.63 -11.97 -11.26
C PHE A 339 18.55 -13.46 -11.63
N GLU A 340 17.76 -13.82 -12.64
CA GLU A 340 17.68 -15.20 -13.13
C GLU A 340 19.03 -15.70 -13.65
N ILE A 341 19.77 -14.84 -14.36
CA ILE A 341 21.13 -15.13 -14.84
C ILE A 341 22.09 -15.28 -13.65
N ALA A 342 22.03 -14.39 -12.66
CA ALA A 342 22.89 -14.45 -11.48
C ALA A 342 22.64 -15.72 -10.65
N SER A 343 21.37 -16.04 -10.40
CA SER A 343 20.96 -17.24 -9.65
C SER A 343 21.38 -18.52 -10.38
N GLY A 344 21.17 -18.59 -11.70
CA GLY A 344 21.58 -19.75 -12.51
C GLY A 344 23.11 -19.94 -12.56
N ALA A 345 23.88 -18.86 -12.56
CA ALA A 345 25.35 -18.93 -12.49
C ALA A 345 25.83 -19.45 -11.13
N GLN A 346 25.18 -19.03 -10.04
CA GLN A 346 25.50 -19.47 -8.68
C GLN A 346 25.19 -20.96 -8.48
N GLU A 347 24.05 -21.45 -8.95
CA GLU A 347 23.71 -22.87 -8.95
C GLU A 347 24.71 -23.72 -9.76
N ALA A 348 25.16 -23.23 -10.91
CA ALA A 348 26.17 -23.90 -11.72
C ALA A 348 27.54 -23.97 -11.02
N GLN A 349 27.89 -22.95 -10.24
CA GLN A 349 29.12 -22.92 -9.44
C GLN A 349 29.04 -23.87 -8.24
N ASP A 350 27.90 -23.94 -7.55
CA ASP A 350 27.68 -24.86 -6.44
C ASP A 350 27.63 -26.33 -6.90
N GLN A 351 27.06 -26.63 -8.07
CA GLN A 351 27.11 -27.97 -8.65
C GLN A 351 28.52 -28.40 -9.06
N LYS A 352 29.37 -27.46 -9.54
CA LYS A 352 30.79 -27.72 -9.81
C LYS A 352 31.60 -27.94 -8.54
N ARG A 353 31.23 -27.29 -7.42
CA ARG A 353 31.84 -27.53 -6.10
C ARG A 353 31.37 -28.85 -5.46
N GLY A 354 30.13 -29.27 -5.71
CA GLY A 354 29.57 -30.54 -5.21
C GLY A 354 30.04 -31.79 -5.95
N ARG A 355 30.46 -31.68 -7.22
CA ARG A 355 31.17 -32.74 -7.94
C ARG A 355 32.67 -32.61 -7.68
N GLY A 356 33.17 -33.32 -6.68
CA GLY A 356 34.58 -33.32 -6.28
C GLY A 356 35.58 -33.69 -7.39
N GLN A 357 35.88 -32.75 -8.28
CA GLN A 357 36.98 -32.85 -9.23
C GLN A 357 38.07 -31.89 -8.80
N GLN A 358 38.98 -32.44 -8.02
CA GLN A 358 40.28 -31.89 -7.71
C GLN A 358 41.10 -31.90 -9.01
N SER A 359 40.97 -30.88 -9.86
CA SER A 359 41.99 -30.58 -10.87
C SER A 359 42.59 -29.22 -10.56
N GLY A 360 43.80 -29.26 -10.00
CA GLY A 360 44.64 -28.08 -9.86
C GLY A 360 45.06 -27.55 -11.24
N GLY A 361 45.18 -26.23 -11.33
CA GLY A 361 45.80 -25.54 -12.46
C GLY A 361 44.91 -24.47 -13.07
N ALA A 362 45.35 -23.23 -12.95
CA ALA A 362 44.80 -21.98 -13.49
C ALA A 362 43.66 -21.34 -12.68
N LYS A 363 44.04 -20.46 -11.73
CA LYS A 363 43.25 -19.27 -11.41
C LYS A 363 43.18 -18.42 -12.69
N GLY A 364 42.20 -18.73 -13.54
CA GLY A 364 41.80 -17.88 -14.65
C GLY A 364 41.14 -16.61 -14.08
N GLU A 365 41.64 -15.49 -14.54
CA GLU A 365 41.37 -14.10 -14.14
C GLU A 365 40.01 -13.60 -14.67
N ASP A 366 38.95 -14.42 -14.56
CA ASP A 366 37.60 -14.11 -15.08
C ASP A 366 36.50 -14.53 -14.07
N ASP A 367 36.70 -14.24 -12.78
CA ASP A 367 35.62 -14.32 -11.78
C ASP A 367 34.76 -13.05 -11.86
N LYS A 368 34.13 -12.83 -13.02
CA LYS A 368 32.97 -11.93 -13.13
C LYS A 368 31.82 -12.59 -12.37
N THR A 369 31.87 -12.49 -11.03
CA THR A 369 30.78 -12.83 -10.14
C THR A 369 29.54 -12.10 -10.63
N THR A 370 28.61 -12.87 -11.20
CA THR A 370 27.36 -12.37 -11.77
C THR A 370 26.65 -11.55 -10.70
N ARG A 371 26.37 -10.28 -10.99
CA ARG A 371 25.85 -9.31 -10.03
C ARG A 371 24.40 -9.65 -9.69
N THR A 372 24.09 -9.78 -8.42
CA THR A 372 22.71 -9.83 -7.94
C THR A 372 22.17 -8.39 -7.87
N PRO A 373 20.98 -8.10 -8.43
CA PRO A 373 20.38 -6.78 -8.30
C PRO A 373 20.19 -6.37 -6.83
N PHE A 374 20.43 -5.08 -6.52
CA PHE A 374 20.36 -4.51 -5.15
C PHE A 374 21.31 -5.16 -4.13
N ASP A 375 22.35 -5.83 -4.61
CA ASP A 375 23.56 -6.13 -3.86
C ASP A 375 24.62 -5.09 -4.25
N PHE A 376 24.72 -4.03 -3.46
CA PHE A 376 25.57 -2.88 -3.77
C PHE A 376 27.00 -3.15 -3.28
N ARG A 377 27.98 -3.05 -4.19
CA ARG A 377 29.40 -3.19 -3.87
C ARG A 377 30.04 -1.83 -3.56
N HIS A 378 29.54 -0.78 -4.19
CA HIS A 378 30.14 0.56 -4.13
C HIS A 378 29.38 1.50 -3.19
N ILE A 379 28.10 1.22 -2.93
CA ILE A 379 27.27 2.00 -2.01
C ILE A 379 27.35 1.43 -0.58
N LYS A 380 27.83 2.25 0.36
CA LYS A 380 27.89 1.93 1.79
C LYS A 380 26.61 2.40 2.49
N LEU A 381 25.90 1.48 3.15
CA LEU A 381 24.69 1.79 3.91
C LEU A 381 25.03 2.38 5.29
N LEU A 382 24.40 3.50 5.65
CA LEU A 382 24.56 4.17 6.94
C LEU A 382 23.20 4.31 7.64
N GLU A 383 23.00 3.56 8.73
CA GLU A 383 21.73 3.56 9.48
C GLU A 383 21.79 4.34 10.80
N ARG A 384 23.00 4.49 11.36
CA ARG A 384 23.23 5.10 12.67
C ARG A 384 23.70 6.55 12.53
N LYS A 385 23.18 7.41 13.40
CA LYS A 385 23.54 8.84 13.44
C LYS A 385 25.03 9.05 13.74
N SER A 386 25.61 8.26 14.64
CA SER A 386 27.04 8.28 14.95
C SER A 386 27.92 8.02 13.73
N ARG A 387 27.56 7.03 12.90
CA ARG A 387 28.28 6.71 11.65
C ARG A 387 28.13 7.81 10.60
N VAL A 388 26.95 8.42 10.50
CA VAL A 388 26.74 9.58 9.63
C VAL A 388 27.60 10.77 10.11
N ALA A 389 27.65 11.05 11.41
CA ALA A 389 28.47 12.12 11.96
C ALA A 389 29.98 11.88 11.71
N ARG A 390 30.46 10.64 11.89
CA ARG A 390 31.84 10.26 11.52
C ARG A 390 32.08 10.47 10.04
N MET A 391 31.18 9.97 9.20
CA MET A 391 31.25 10.17 7.75
C MET A 391 31.21 11.66 7.37
N LEU A 392 30.50 12.53 8.08
CA LEU A 392 30.51 13.98 7.80
C LEU A 392 31.81 14.67 8.26
N SER A 393 32.44 14.16 9.33
CA SER A 393 33.69 14.70 9.87
C SER A 393 34.93 14.36 9.04
N ASP A 394 34.89 13.27 8.27
CA ASP A 394 36.00 12.89 7.41
C ASP A 394 36.24 13.96 6.33
N SER A 395 37.49 14.17 5.93
CA SER A 395 37.85 15.08 4.84
C SER A 395 38.04 14.33 3.52
N GLY A 396 37.32 14.71 2.47
CA GLY A 396 37.48 14.14 1.13
C GLY A 396 36.16 14.12 0.33
N PRO A 397 36.22 14.02 -1.00
CA PRO A 397 35.03 13.97 -1.85
C PRO A 397 34.22 12.70 -1.60
N ARG A 398 32.89 12.83 -1.60
CA ARG A 398 31.94 11.72 -1.43
C ARG A 398 30.60 12.04 -2.07
N VAL A 399 29.81 11.01 -2.33
CA VAL A 399 28.41 11.14 -2.77
C VAL A 399 27.50 10.57 -1.69
N ILE A 400 26.48 11.32 -1.30
CA ILE A 400 25.58 10.97 -0.20
C ILE A 400 24.13 11.02 -0.71
N LEU A 401 23.49 9.86 -0.77
CA LEU A 401 22.02 9.76 -0.82
C LEU A 401 21.52 9.78 0.62
N ALA A 402 20.64 10.70 1.00
CA ALA A 402 20.18 10.81 2.38
C ALA A 402 18.67 11.04 2.49
N SER A 403 18.01 10.36 3.44
CA SER A 403 16.62 10.61 3.79
C SER A 403 16.49 11.90 4.61
N ASP A 404 15.57 12.84 4.36
CA ASP A 404 14.47 12.87 3.38
C ASP A 404 14.61 13.97 2.30
N THR A 405 13.81 13.85 1.24
CA THR A 405 13.63 14.81 0.13
C THR A 405 13.39 16.26 0.58
N SER A 406 12.59 16.46 1.62
CA SER A 406 12.18 17.78 2.09
C SER A 406 13.28 18.57 2.80
N LEU A 407 14.35 17.88 3.23
CA LEU A 407 15.40 18.39 4.13
C LEU A 407 14.89 18.83 5.53
N GLU A 408 13.65 18.50 5.88
CA GLU A 408 13.05 18.85 7.17
C GLU A 408 13.31 17.82 8.26
N TRP A 409 13.61 16.58 7.88
CA TRP A 409 13.92 15.48 8.79
C TRP A 409 14.92 14.50 8.16
N GLY A 410 15.35 13.52 8.95
CA GLY A 410 16.29 12.47 8.52
C GLY A 410 17.74 12.94 8.45
N PHE A 411 18.59 12.12 7.85
CA PHE A 411 20.02 12.39 7.68
C PHE A 411 20.35 13.45 6.60
N SER A 412 19.45 13.77 5.68
CA SER A 412 19.65 14.83 4.68
C SER A 412 19.77 16.19 5.35
N LYS A 413 18.97 16.41 6.39
CA LYS A 413 19.02 17.57 7.28
C LYS A 413 20.32 17.68 8.07
N ASP A 414 20.85 16.55 8.55
CA ASP A 414 22.15 16.53 9.23
C ASP A 414 23.30 16.76 8.25
N ALA A 415 23.21 16.21 7.05
CA ALA A 415 24.21 16.37 6.00
C ALA A 415 24.28 17.82 5.48
N ILE A 416 23.14 18.47 5.22
CA ILE A 416 23.13 19.85 4.71
C ILE A 416 23.72 20.83 5.73
N ARG A 417 23.49 20.61 7.03
CA ARG A 417 24.09 21.43 8.11
C ARG A 417 25.62 21.47 8.02
N SER A 418 26.25 20.35 7.69
CA SER A 418 27.72 20.25 7.57
C SER A 418 28.24 20.66 6.19
N LEU A 419 27.48 20.43 5.12
CA LEU A 419 27.96 20.57 3.74
C LEU A 419 27.68 21.95 3.13
N ALA A 420 26.68 22.67 3.64
CA ALA A 420 26.23 23.93 3.04
C ALA A 420 27.28 25.06 3.06
N SER A 421 28.22 25.03 4.01
CA SER A 421 29.20 26.11 4.21
C SER A 421 30.38 26.09 3.23
N ASP A 422 30.62 24.99 2.50
CA ASP A 422 31.73 24.83 1.55
C ASP A 422 31.24 25.00 0.11
N GLU A 423 31.87 25.92 -0.62
CA GLU A 423 31.56 26.27 -2.02
C GLU A 423 31.83 25.15 -3.03
N ARG A 424 32.69 24.20 -2.66
CA ARG A 424 33.01 23.06 -3.53
C ARG A 424 31.85 22.06 -3.56
N ASN A 425 31.06 22.01 -2.50
CA ASN A 425 29.97 21.04 -2.36
C ASN A 425 28.80 21.37 -3.29
N LEU A 426 28.08 20.32 -3.67
CA LEU A 426 26.90 20.40 -4.52
C LEU A 426 25.72 19.72 -3.84
N ILE A 427 24.58 20.39 -3.81
CA ILE A 427 23.29 19.83 -3.40
C ILE A 427 22.46 19.63 -4.68
N VAL A 428 22.06 18.38 -4.96
CA VAL A 428 21.21 18.06 -6.11
C VAL A 428 19.82 17.71 -5.63
N LEU A 429 18.87 18.60 -5.88
CA LEU A 429 17.46 18.32 -5.66
C LEU A 429 16.96 17.40 -6.78
N THR A 430 16.22 16.36 -6.42
CA THR A 430 15.72 15.36 -7.37
C THR A 430 14.24 15.52 -7.67
N GLU A 431 13.52 16.30 -6.86
CA GLU A 431 12.07 16.46 -6.94
C GLU A 431 11.67 17.88 -6.59
N LYS A 432 10.47 18.28 -7.05
CA LYS A 432 9.85 19.52 -6.62
C LYS A 432 9.30 19.32 -5.20
N VAL A 433 9.90 20.00 -4.23
CA VAL A 433 9.44 19.99 -2.84
C VAL A 433 8.23 20.92 -2.69
N GLY A 434 7.19 20.46 -2.01
CA GLY A 434 5.99 21.25 -1.69
C GLY A 434 6.21 22.25 -0.56
N GLU A 435 5.25 23.15 -0.32
CA GLU A 435 5.30 24.04 0.86
C GLU A 435 4.74 23.31 2.08
N THR A 436 5.48 23.36 3.18
CA THR A 436 5.10 22.71 4.43
C THR A 436 3.95 23.44 5.14
N SER A 437 3.97 24.78 5.12
CA SER A 437 2.93 25.63 5.70
C SER A 437 2.90 27.02 5.07
N SER A 438 1.82 27.77 5.29
CA SER A 438 1.69 29.16 4.86
C SER A 438 2.66 30.13 5.56
N GLN A 439 3.21 29.75 6.71
CA GLN A 439 4.12 30.57 7.52
C GLN A 439 5.60 30.18 7.34
N HIS A 440 5.87 28.90 7.08
CA HIS A 440 7.20 28.34 6.85
C HIS A 440 7.22 27.50 5.58
N LYS A 441 8.01 27.94 4.60
CA LYS A 441 8.17 27.27 3.30
C LYS A 441 8.94 25.94 3.39
N GLY A 442 9.79 25.78 4.41
CA GLY A 442 10.70 24.65 4.54
C GLY A 442 12.00 24.83 3.74
N LEU A 443 13.06 24.14 4.15
CA LEU A 443 14.41 24.26 3.59
C LEU A 443 14.48 23.73 2.16
N GLY A 444 13.91 22.56 1.88
CA GLY A 444 13.88 22.01 0.52
C GLY A 444 13.18 22.93 -0.48
N LYS A 445 12.03 23.49 -0.09
CA LYS A 445 11.32 24.48 -0.92
C LYS A 445 12.10 25.78 -1.09
N TYR A 446 12.76 26.26 -0.05
CA TYR A 446 13.58 27.47 -0.13
C TYR A 446 14.72 27.31 -1.14
N LEU A 447 15.44 26.17 -1.10
CA LEU A 447 16.51 25.87 -2.06
C LEU A 447 15.97 25.71 -3.48
N TRP A 448 14.78 25.11 -3.62
CA TRP A 448 14.09 25.00 -4.91
C TRP A 448 13.75 26.37 -5.50
N ASP A 449 13.14 27.25 -4.70
CA ASP A 449 12.75 28.60 -5.14
C ASP A 449 13.98 29.43 -5.53
N LEU A 450 15.06 29.32 -4.76
CA LEU A 450 16.35 29.95 -5.07
C LEU A 450 16.91 29.47 -6.42
N TRP A 451 16.90 28.15 -6.66
CA TRP A 451 17.33 27.57 -7.93
C TRP A 451 16.46 28.05 -9.09
N LYS A 452 15.13 28.04 -8.92
CA LYS A 452 14.17 28.45 -9.93
C LYS A 452 14.31 29.94 -10.29
N GLU A 453 14.50 30.81 -9.31
CA GLU A 453 14.64 32.26 -9.51
C GLU A 453 15.91 32.60 -10.28
N LYS A 454 17.07 32.07 -9.86
CA LYS A 454 18.35 32.35 -10.54
C LYS A 454 18.40 31.79 -11.96
N THR A 455 17.88 30.59 -12.18
CA THR A 455 17.81 29.98 -13.52
C THR A 455 16.94 30.82 -14.47
N ALA A 456 15.85 31.41 -13.96
CA ALA A 456 15.01 32.30 -14.77
C ALA A 456 15.70 33.63 -15.12
N GLN A 457 16.55 34.16 -14.24
CA GLN A 457 17.26 35.42 -14.45
C GLN A 457 18.40 35.30 -15.46
N GLU A 458 19.16 34.20 -15.42
CA GLU A 458 20.40 34.10 -16.21
C GLU A 458 20.15 33.71 -17.69
N GLN A 459 18.94 33.30 -18.09
CA GLN A 459 18.61 32.76 -19.43
C GLN A 459 19.58 31.66 -19.93
N THR A 460 20.43 31.15 -19.05
CA THR A 460 21.43 30.12 -19.31
C THR A 460 20.84 28.76 -18.97
N SER A 461 21.16 27.77 -19.80
CA SER A 461 20.79 26.37 -19.57
C SER A 461 21.65 25.70 -18.48
N THR A 462 22.37 26.47 -17.66
CA THR A 462 23.29 25.93 -16.65
C THR A 462 22.47 25.38 -15.48
N SER A 463 22.53 24.07 -15.29
CA SER A 463 21.80 23.32 -14.25
C SER A 463 22.23 23.63 -12.82
N ILE A 464 23.39 24.27 -12.63
CA ILE A 464 24.03 24.52 -11.34
C ILE A 464 24.06 26.02 -11.06
N ILE A 465 23.57 26.42 -9.89
CA ILE A 465 23.67 27.79 -9.35
C ILE A 465 24.59 27.83 -8.13
N ASP A 466 25.20 28.98 -7.88
CA ASP A 466 25.92 29.26 -6.64
C ASP A 466 24.97 29.87 -5.61
N ALA A 467 24.90 29.27 -4.40
CA ALA A 467 24.07 29.77 -3.31
C ALA A 467 24.77 30.81 -2.44
N ALA A 468 26.06 31.10 -2.67
CA ALA A 468 26.87 32.00 -1.86
C ALA A 468 26.17 33.31 -1.50
N GLY A 469 26.24 33.66 -0.21
CA GLY A 469 25.66 34.87 0.36
C GLY A 469 24.21 34.75 0.84
N HIS A 470 23.56 33.60 0.64
CA HIS A 470 22.23 33.34 1.19
C HIS A 470 22.33 32.72 2.59
N GLN A 471 21.30 32.96 3.42
CA GLN A 471 21.15 32.32 4.71
C GLN A 471 19.85 31.55 4.74
N ALA A 472 19.89 30.33 5.26
CA ALA A 472 18.70 29.51 5.43
C ALA A 472 18.45 29.26 6.91
N THR A 473 17.17 29.27 7.30
CA THR A 473 16.74 28.91 8.64
C THR A 473 16.49 27.43 8.73
N LEU A 474 17.18 26.75 9.63
CA LEU A 474 17.01 25.34 9.93
C LEU A 474 16.32 25.18 11.28
N GLN A 475 15.09 24.67 11.29
CA GLN A 475 14.41 24.30 12.53
C GLN A 475 14.86 22.92 12.96
N THR A 476 15.28 22.73 14.20
CA THR A 476 15.60 21.42 14.77
C THR A 476 14.65 21.16 15.93
N THR A 477 13.98 20.00 15.90
CA THR A 477 13.07 19.58 16.97
C THR A 477 13.68 18.44 17.73
N ARG A 478 13.70 18.56 19.06
CA ARG A 478 14.05 17.48 19.98
C ARG A 478 12.90 17.21 20.93
N ALA A 479 12.70 15.95 21.30
CA ALA A 479 11.78 15.59 22.37
C ALA A 479 12.45 15.84 23.74
N ALA A 480 11.66 16.24 24.74
CA ALA A 480 12.06 16.33 26.14
C ALA A 480 10.96 15.73 27.02
N PRO A 481 11.30 15.07 28.15
CA PRO A 481 10.29 14.50 29.05
C PRO A 481 9.40 15.59 29.65
N LEU A 482 8.14 15.26 29.97
CA LEU A 482 7.23 16.17 30.67
C LEU A 482 7.55 16.21 32.17
N GLU A 483 7.52 17.41 32.77
CA GLU A 483 7.80 17.61 34.19
C GLU A 483 6.69 18.39 34.90
N GLY A 484 6.42 18.05 36.17
CA GLY A 484 5.53 18.80 37.06
C GLY A 484 4.11 19.00 36.52
N ASN A 485 3.74 20.25 36.28
CA ASN A 485 2.39 20.63 35.85
C ASN A 485 2.04 20.15 34.43
N GLU A 486 3.03 20.03 33.54
CA GLU A 486 2.84 19.56 32.16
C GLU A 486 2.38 18.09 32.15
N LEU A 487 2.96 17.27 33.03
CA LEU A 487 2.59 15.87 33.18
C LEU A 487 1.16 15.72 33.69
N ASN A 488 0.75 16.52 34.68
CA ASN A 488 -0.62 16.52 35.19
C ASN A 488 -1.64 16.91 34.12
N LEU A 489 -1.32 17.94 33.30
CA LEU A 489 -2.17 18.36 32.18
C LEU A 489 -2.32 17.23 31.15
N TYR A 490 -1.22 16.58 30.78
CA TYR A 490 -1.24 15.45 29.85
C TYR A 490 -2.04 14.25 30.39
N GLN A 491 -1.92 13.94 31.68
CA GLN A 491 -2.71 12.88 32.32
C GLN A 491 -4.22 13.17 32.30
N GLN A 492 -4.61 14.43 32.55
CA GLN A 492 -6.01 14.86 32.45
C GLN A 492 -6.54 14.75 31.01
N TYR A 493 -5.73 15.16 30.03
CA TYR A 493 -6.04 14.99 28.62
C TYR A 493 -6.28 13.51 28.26
N LEU A 494 -5.40 12.60 28.66
CA LEU A 494 -5.58 11.16 28.42
C LEU A 494 -6.82 10.59 29.12
N ALA A 495 -7.09 11.00 30.36
CA ALA A 495 -8.28 10.56 31.09
C ALA A 495 -9.58 10.98 30.37
N ARG A 496 -9.62 12.21 29.86
CA ARG A 496 -10.72 12.72 29.05
C ARG A 496 -10.87 11.94 27.75
N GLN A 497 -9.78 11.69 27.04
CA GLN A 497 -9.80 10.93 25.79
C GLN A 497 -10.35 9.51 26.00
N ARG A 498 -9.94 8.82 27.09
CA ARG A 498 -10.49 7.51 27.48
C ARG A 498 -11.99 7.58 27.81
N GLN A 499 -12.43 8.64 28.51
CA GLN A 499 -13.85 8.82 28.82
C GLN A 499 -14.68 9.02 27.55
N LEU A 500 -14.20 9.82 26.60
CA LEU A 500 -14.85 10.01 25.30
C LEU A 500 -14.89 8.70 24.51
N GLN A 501 -13.79 7.95 24.49
CA GLN A 501 -13.72 6.66 23.82
C GLN A 501 -14.71 5.64 24.42
N ASN A 502 -14.80 5.56 25.75
CA ASN A 502 -15.77 4.71 26.44
C ASN A 502 -17.21 5.12 26.14
N THR A 503 -17.48 6.42 26.02
CA THR A 503 -18.82 6.95 25.69
C THR A 503 -19.19 6.66 24.23
N MET A 504 -18.24 6.78 23.30
CA MET A 504 -18.44 6.49 21.88
C MET A 504 -18.60 4.99 21.58
N GLN A 505 -18.03 4.11 22.41
CA GLN A 505 -18.10 2.66 22.20
C GLN A 505 -19.39 1.99 22.73
N GLY A 506 -20.32 2.72 23.35
CA GLY A 506 -21.68 2.25 23.65
C GLY A 506 -21.79 0.85 24.24
N ASP A 507 -21.76 0.74 25.57
CA ASP A 507 -22.23 -0.41 26.37
C ASP A 507 -21.92 -1.81 25.81
N ALA A 508 -20.65 -2.20 25.87
CA ALA A 508 -20.23 -3.59 25.88
C ALA A 508 -19.35 -3.85 27.11
N GLY A 509 -19.99 -3.93 28.27
CA GLY A 509 -19.42 -4.50 29.48
C GLY A 509 -18.81 -3.49 30.46
N THR A 510 -19.59 -3.10 31.46
CA THR A 510 -19.07 -2.59 32.73
C THR A 510 -18.15 -3.63 33.38
N ALA A 511 -16.85 -3.41 33.34
CA ALA A 511 -15.91 -3.92 34.33
C ALA A 511 -15.06 -2.75 34.83
N MET A 512 -15.15 -2.48 36.14
CA MET A 512 -14.34 -1.49 36.85
C MET A 512 -12.85 -1.84 36.73
N GLU A 513 -12.14 -1.20 35.80
CA GLU A 513 -10.70 -0.97 35.94
C GLU A 513 -10.50 0.39 36.62
N THR A 514 -10.60 0.38 37.95
CA THR A 514 -10.13 1.48 38.78
C THR A 514 -8.61 1.40 38.88
N SER A 515 -7.92 2.25 38.12
CA SER A 515 -6.69 2.97 38.49
C SER A 515 -5.69 2.24 39.41
N ALA A 516 -4.72 1.53 38.82
CA ALA A 516 -3.47 1.16 39.49
C ALA A 516 -2.29 0.85 38.56
N ASP A 517 -2.27 1.39 37.32
CA ASP A 517 -1.21 1.05 36.34
C ASP A 517 -0.49 2.28 35.78
N VAL A 518 0.21 2.98 36.67
CA VAL A 518 1.35 3.85 36.32
C VAL A 518 2.39 3.74 37.45
N VAL A 519 2.99 2.56 37.63
CA VAL A 519 4.35 2.35 38.19
C VAL A 519 4.71 0.86 38.18
N ASP A 520 4.91 0.25 37.01
CA ASP A 520 5.95 -0.78 36.83
C ASP A 520 6.03 -1.15 35.34
N ASP A 521 7.06 -0.66 34.65
CA ASP A 521 7.46 -1.18 33.34
C ASP A 521 8.86 -1.76 33.48
N GLN A 522 8.93 -2.94 34.10
CA GLN A 522 10.02 -3.88 33.92
C GLN A 522 9.49 -5.31 33.84
N SER A 523 9.78 -5.91 32.68
CA SER A 523 9.77 -7.33 32.37
C SER A 523 8.51 -7.87 31.67
N SER A 524 8.74 -8.02 30.37
CA SER A 524 8.01 -8.75 29.35
C SER A 524 7.49 -10.14 29.69
N SER A 525 6.39 -10.49 29.00
CA SER A 525 6.19 -11.69 28.17
C SER A 525 4.98 -12.59 28.51
N THR A 526 4.17 -12.75 27.47
CA THR A 526 3.27 -13.86 27.13
C THR A 526 2.08 -14.15 28.03
N SER A 527 0.87 -13.92 27.50
CA SER A 527 -0.04 -15.06 27.30
C SER A 527 -1.21 -14.75 26.36
N THR A 528 -1.40 -15.72 25.48
CA THR A 528 -2.53 -15.96 24.59
C THR A 528 -3.78 -16.37 25.36
N THR A 529 -4.93 -15.98 24.82
CA THR A 529 -6.29 -16.25 25.28
C THR A 529 -6.76 -17.68 25.00
N SER A 530 -7.48 -18.31 25.92
CA SER A 530 -8.79 -18.95 25.65
C SER A 530 -9.50 -19.41 26.93
N GLU A 531 -10.68 -18.83 27.16
CA GLU A 531 -11.96 -19.42 27.60
C GLU A 531 -11.96 -20.63 28.56
N ASP A 532 -12.40 -20.42 29.81
CA ASP A 532 -13.46 -21.24 30.42
C ASP A 532 -14.12 -20.51 31.60
N SER A 533 -15.44 -20.59 31.65
CA SER A 533 -16.37 -19.96 32.60
C SER A 533 -16.37 -20.61 33.99
N ASP A 534 -16.73 -19.81 35.01
CA ASP A 534 -17.23 -20.19 36.36
C ASP A 534 -16.26 -20.55 37.52
N ILE A 535 -15.10 -19.88 37.69
CA ILE A 535 -14.27 -20.03 38.93
C ILE A 535 -13.81 -18.69 39.57
N GLU A 536 -14.35 -17.53 39.17
CA GLU A 536 -13.81 -16.21 39.61
C GLU A 536 -13.93 -15.87 41.11
N HIS A 537 -14.76 -16.54 41.90
CA HIS A 537 -14.97 -16.14 43.29
C HIS A 537 -13.89 -16.63 44.28
N GLN A 538 -13.02 -17.57 43.90
CA GLN A 538 -11.90 -18.01 44.76
C GLN A 538 -10.58 -17.30 44.47
N GLY A 539 -10.36 -16.83 43.23
CA GLY A 539 -9.17 -16.06 42.84
C GLY A 539 -9.14 -14.63 43.42
N LYS A 540 -10.31 -14.00 43.57
CA LYS A 540 -10.44 -12.63 44.11
C LYS A 540 -10.02 -12.52 45.60
N ALA A 541 -10.27 -13.55 46.42
CA ALA A 541 -9.84 -13.59 47.82
C ALA A 541 -8.32 -13.88 47.98
N LEU A 542 -7.69 -14.50 46.98
CA LEU A 542 -6.24 -14.70 46.94
C LEU A 542 -5.51 -13.38 46.72
N ASN A 543 -5.96 -12.59 45.75
CA ASN A 543 -5.28 -11.36 45.36
C ASN A 543 -5.36 -10.29 46.46
N THR A 544 -6.48 -10.20 47.18
CA THR A 544 -6.62 -9.30 48.35
C THR A 544 -5.65 -9.65 49.48
N ALA A 545 -5.37 -10.94 49.67
CA ALA A 545 -4.49 -11.43 50.74
C ALA A 545 -3.00 -11.19 50.42
N THR A 546 -2.60 -11.33 49.15
CA THR A 546 -1.23 -10.99 48.70
C THR A 546 -0.99 -9.48 48.76
N THR A 547 -2.00 -8.67 48.41
CA THR A 547 -1.93 -7.20 48.48
C THR A 547 -1.78 -6.71 49.94
N LEU A 548 -2.37 -7.40 50.92
CA LEU A 548 -2.21 -7.13 52.35
C LEU A 548 -0.82 -7.51 52.90
N GLN A 549 -0.10 -8.45 52.27
CA GLN A 549 1.28 -8.76 52.67
C GLN A 549 2.27 -7.65 52.31
N HIS A 550 2.09 -6.98 51.16
CA HIS A 550 2.88 -5.82 50.77
C HIS A 550 2.58 -4.58 51.63
N ALA A 551 1.41 -4.54 52.29
CA ALA A 551 1.05 -3.51 53.28
C ALA A 551 1.63 -3.77 54.70
N ARG A 552 2.30 -4.91 54.96
CA ARG A 552 2.87 -5.26 56.29
C ARG A 552 3.77 -4.16 56.87
N HIS A 553 4.56 -3.49 56.03
CA HIS A 553 5.50 -2.46 56.48
C HIS A 553 4.84 -1.11 56.78
N LYS A 554 3.58 -0.89 56.38
CA LYS A 554 2.90 0.42 56.50
C LYS A 554 1.80 0.47 57.56
N LEU A 555 1.29 -0.67 58.05
CA LEU A 555 0.12 -0.70 58.95
C LEU A 555 0.28 -1.40 60.31
N GLY A 556 1.44 -1.99 60.65
CA GLY A 556 1.70 -2.48 62.01
C GLY A 556 0.70 -3.53 62.56
N LEU A 557 0.10 -4.34 61.68
CA LEU A 557 -0.88 -5.38 62.03
C LEU A 557 -0.22 -6.61 62.68
N SER A 558 -0.89 -7.20 63.68
CA SER A 558 -0.40 -8.37 64.39
C SER A 558 -0.65 -9.68 63.62
N ASP A 559 0.21 -10.69 63.78
CA ASP A 559 0.15 -11.96 63.03
C ASP A 559 -1.15 -12.78 63.34
N ALA A 560 -1.91 -12.44 64.37
CA ALA A 560 -3.22 -13.06 64.68
C ALA A 560 -4.38 -12.51 63.82
N GLU A 561 -4.22 -11.32 63.24
CA GLU A 561 -5.25 -10.62 62.44
C GLU A 561 -5.12 -10.89 60.94
N LEU A 562 -3.97 -11.42 60.49
CA LEU A 562 -3.80 -11.97 59.15
C LEU A 562 -4.47 -13.35 59.09
N GLY A 563 -5.72 -13.38 58.62
CA GLY A 563 -6.56 -14.58 58.58
C GLY A 563 -5.90 -15.87 58.07
N ILE A 564 -6.54 -16.99 58.44
CA ILE A 564 -6.04 -18.38 58.34
C ILE A 564 -5.39 -18.75 56.99
N ASN A 565 -5.89 -18.20 55.88
CA ASN A 565 -5.45 -18.54 54.52
C ASN A 565 -4.05 -18.02 54.18
N VAL A 566 -3.58 -16.98 54.87
CA VAL A 566 -2.23 -16.41 54.64
C VAL A 566 -1.16 -17.20 55.40
N LEU A 567 -1.52 -17.74 56.57
CA LEU A 567 -0.62 -18.52 57.43
C LEU A 567 -0.35 -19.92 56.87
N ILE A 568 -1.35 -20.57 56.24
CA ILE A 568 -1.22 -21.93 55.65
C ILE A 568 -0.22 -21.98 54.49
N ARG A 569 0.06 -20.86 53.84
CA ARG A 569 0.97 -20.80 52.68
C ARG A 569 2.41 -20.47 53.03
N ARG A 570 2.71 -20.14 54.30
CA ARG A 570 4.10 -19.94 54.73
C ARG A 570 4.80 -21.28 54.86
N LYS A 571 6.00 -21.40 54.30
CA LYS A 571 6.91 -22.52 54.57
C LYS A 571 7.27 -22.51 56.07
N ASN A 572 7.23 -23.68 56.71
CA ASN A 572 7.62 -23.94 58.10
C ASN A 572 6.70 -23.44 59.25
N VAL A 573 5.39 -23.34 59.03
CA VAL A 573 4.41 -23.14 60.12
C VAL A 573 3.71 -24.48 60.40
N PHE A 574 3.99 -25.09 61.56
CA PHE A 574 3.51 -26.43 61.90
C PHE A 574 2.54 -26.49 63.09
N ASP A 575 2.46 -25.42 63.90
CA ASP A 575 1.56 -25.35 65.04
C ASP A 575 0.44 -24.33 64.83
N TYR A 576 -0.80 -24.78 65.01
CA TYR A 576 -2.00 -23.97 64.93
C TYR A 576 -2.83 -24.15 66.20
N GLU A 577 -3.08 -23.08 66.95
CA GLU A 577 -3.88 -23.16 68.17
C GLU A 577 -5.38 -23.27 67.84
N VAL A 578 -5.91 -24.48 68.02
CA VAL A 578 -7.30 -24.85 67.67
C VAL A 578 -8.26 -24.71 68.86
N GLN A 579 -7.75 -24.43 70.07
CA GLN A 579 -8.58 -24.33 71.26
C GLN A 579 -9.41 -23.05 71.25
N GLY A 580 -10.72 -23.18 71.52
CA GLY A 580 -11.66 -22.05 71.58
C GLY A 580 -12.33 -21.66 70.25
N LYS A 581 -11.86 -22.16 69.09
CA LYS A 581 -12.43 -21.82 67.78
C LYS A 581 -13.62 -22.72 67.42
N ARG A 582 -14.61 -22.15 66.71
CA ARG A 582 -15.87 -22.84 66.30
C ARG A 582 -15.97 -22.91 64.77
N GLY A 583 -16.59 -23.97 64.25
CA GLY A 583 -16.77 -24.16 62.80
C GLY A 583 -15.55 -24.73 62.09
N ARG A 584 -15.35 -24.36 60.81
CA ARG A 584 -14.26 -24.87 59.95
C ARG A 584 -12.85 -24.58 60.49
N GLU A 585 -12.72 -23.62 61.39
CA GLU A 585 -11.47 -23.22 62.05
C GLU A 585 -11.06 -24.16 63.21
N LYS A 586 -11.90 -25.14 63.56
CA LYS A 586 -11.61 -26.16 64.58
C LYS A 586 -10.92 -27.41 64.01
N MET A 587 -10.69 -27.47 62.70
CA MET A 587 -9.97 -28.55 62.05
C MET A 587 -8.67 -28.01 61.48
N PHE A 588 -7.62 -28.83 61.46
CA PHE A 588 -6.35 -28.45 60.85
C PHE A 588 -6.60 -28.14 59.36
N PRO A 589 -6.14 -27.00 58.83
CA PRO A 589 -6.46 -26.63 57.46
C PRO A 589 -5.84 -27.61 56.48
N TYR A 590 -6.67 -28.34 55.75
CA TYR A 590 -6.25 -29.28 54.72
C TYR A 590 -6.89 -28.89 53.38
N VAL A 591 -6.05 -28.63 52.38
CA VAL A 591 -6.51 -28.35 51.00
C VAL A 591 -6.22 -29.59 50.16
N ALA A 592 -7.25 -30.35 49.81
CA ALA A 592 -7.13 -31.50 48.92
C ALA A 592 -6.76 -31.03 47.50
N LYS A 593 -5.61 -31.44 46.98
CA LYS A 593 -5.24 -31.21 45.57
C LYS A 593 -6.12 -32.10 44.67
N ARG A 594 -6.96 -31.51 43.83
CA ARG A 594 -7.77 -32.25 42.84
C ARG A 594 -6.90 -32.59 41.62
N ARG A 595 -6.91 -33.86 41.20
CA ARG A 595 -6.20 -34.32 39.98
C ARG A 595 -6.89 -33.75 38.74
N ARG A 596 -6.10 -33.29 37.76
CA ARG A 596 -6.58 -32.88 36.43
C ARG A 596 -6.32 -34.04 35.48
N ALA A 597 -7.30 -34.39 34.66
CA ALA A 597 -7.19 -35.42 33.63
C ALA A 597 -7.55 -34.81 32.27
N ASP A 598 -6.86 -35.23 31.21
CA ASP A 598 -7.21 -34.99 29.81
C ASP A 598 -7.82 -36.26 29.18
N ASP A 599 -8.19 -36.21 27.91
CA ASP A 599 -8.83 -37.32 27.17
C ASP A 599 -7.94 -38.58 27.06
N PHE A 600 -6.67 -38.52 27.48
CA PHE A 600 -5.72 -39.64 27.48
C PHE A 600 -5.23 -40.03 28.88
N GLY A 601 -5.70 -39.39 29.95
CA GLY A 601 -5.46 -39.80 31.34
C GLY A 601 -5.12 -38.67 32.30
N ASP A 602 -4.54 -39.00 33.45
CA ASP A 602 -4.12 -38.00 34.45
C ASP A 602 -3.00 -37.11 33.88
N LEU A 603 -3.22 -35.79 33.86
CA LEU A 603 -2.24 -34.80 33.40
C LEU A 603 -1.11 -34.69 34.44
N ILE A 604 0.06 -35.21 34.08
CA ILE A 604 1.26 -35.21 34.93
C ILE A 604 1.88 -33.81 34.92
N ARG A 605 1.97 -33.17 36.09
CA ARG A 605 2.72 -31.94 36.28
C ARG A 605 4.21 -32.25 36.43
N PRO A 606 5.09 -31.78 35.54
CA PRO A 606 6.53 -32.04 35.64
C PRO A 606 7.13 -31.61 36.98
N GLU A 607 6.64 -30.52 37.57
CA GLU A 607 7.09 -30.01 38.87
C GLU A 607 6.83 -30.96 40.05
N ASP A 608 5.79 -31.81 40.01
CA ASP A 608 5.48 -32.77 41.08
C ASP A 608 6.43 -33.99 41.07
N TYR A 609 7.28 -34.12 40.05
CA TYR A 609 8.19 -35.27 39.84
C TYR A 609 9.66 -34.87 39.64
N VAL A 610 10.01 -33.60 39.89
CA VAL A 610 11.40 -33.16 39.97
C VAL A 610 12.07 -33.88 41.15
N ARG A 611 13.25 -34.47 40.91
CA ARG A 611 13.99 -35.16 41.98
C ARG A 611 14.44 -34.14 43.01
N ALA A 612 14.32 -34.47 44.29
CA ALA A 612 14.68 -33.59 45.42
C ALA A 612 16.10 -32.97 45.30
N ASP A 613 17.04 -33.67 44.64
CA ASP A 613 18.39 -33.18 44.39
C ASP A 613 18.46 -31.94 43.45
N GLU A 614 17.47 -31.75 42.57
CA GLU A 614 17.38 -30.58 41.66
C GLU A 614 16.65 -29.38 42.32
N GLU A 615 15.78 -29.63 43.30
CA GLU A 615 15.08 -28.57 44.04
C GLU A 615 16.02 -27.85 45.03
N ASP A 616 16.95 -28.58 45.65
CA ASP A 616 17.96 -28.04 46.56
C ASP A 616 19.06 -27.22 45.84
N GLN A 617 19.22 -27.41 44.53
CA GLN A 617 20.25 -26.71 43.74
C GLN A 617 19.80 -25.32 43.26
N ALA A 618 18.49 -25.09 43.12
CA ALA A 618 17.91 -23.79 42.78
C ALA A 618 17.74 -22.85 44.01
N GLY A 619 17.69 -23.41 45.23
CA GLY A 619 17.59 -22.64 46.48
C GLY A 619 18.94 -22.17 47.06
N ALA A 620 20.06 -22.69 46.56
CA ALA A 620 21.39 -22.46 47.15
C ALA A 620 22.20 -21.32 46.49
N THR A 621 21.71 -20.70 45.40
CA THR A 621 22.51 -19.71 44.63
C THR A 621 22.50 -18.29 45.20
N THR A 622 21.77 -18.00 46.29
CA THR A 622 21.71 -16.66 46.90
C THR A 622 22.53 -16.51 48.19
N LEU A 623 23.32 -17.49 48.62
CA LEU A 623 24.19 -17.34 49.79
C LEU A 623 25.53 -18.08 49.62
N ARG A 624 26.59 -17.27 49.48
CA ARG A 624 27.92 -17.44 50.06
C ARG A 624 29.07 -17.98 49.17
N ASP A 625 30.00 -17.06 49.00
CA ASP A 625 31.44 -17.19 48.73
C ASP A 625 32.14 -18.33 49.52
N GLY A 626 33.08 -19.03 48.88
CA GLY A 626 34.06 -19.89 49.55
C GLY A 626 34.22 -21.33 49.06
N SER A 627 35.31 -21.56 48.31
CA SER A 627 36.16 -22.78 48.28
C SER A 627 35.71 -24.08 47.56
N LYS A 628 36.60 -24.50 46.63
CA LYS A 628 37.03 -25.86 46.18
C LYS A 628 36.05 -27.05 46.21
N LYS A 629 35.88 -27.68 45.03
CA LYS A 629 36.02 -29.13 44.67
C LYS A 629 35.06 -29.47 43.51
N GLU A 630 35.17 -30.51 42.69
CA GLU A 630 36.19 -31.48 42.24
C GLU A 630 35.57 -32.13 40.98
N ASN A 631 36.36 -32.79 40.15
CA ASN A 631 35.92 -33.45 38.91
C ASN A 631 34.79 -34.47 39.12
N ALA A 632 33.79 -34.46 38.25
CA ALA A 632 32.95 -35.63 37.99
C ALA A 632 32.73 -35.79 36.49
N VAL A 633 33.37 -36.84 35.96
CA VAL A 633 33.32 -37.33 34.59
C VAL A 633 32.01 -38.09 34.38
N GLY A 634 31.33 -37.80 33.27
CA GLY A 634 30.32 -38.69 32.68
C GLY A 634 28.90 -38.15 32.70
N GLN A 635 28.50 -37.47 31.63
CA GLN A 635 27.16 -37.61 31.06
C GLN A 635 27.20 -37.52 29.53
N LYS A 636 26.41 -38.41 28.91
CA LYS A 636 26.41 -38.79 27.49
C LYS A 636 25.80 -37.70 26.62
N ARG A 637 26.40 -37.47 25.44
CA ARG A 637 25.89 -36.62 24.37
C ARG A 637 24.56 -37.18 23.82
N LYS A 638 23.54 -36.33 23.68
CA LYS A 638 22.42 -36.53 22.77
C LYS A 638 22.66 -35.72 21.50
N TRP A 639 22.36 -36.36 20.38
CA TRP A 639 22.53 -35.89 19.01
C TRP A 639 21.20 -35.25 18.60
N ASP A 640 21.17 -33.92 18.47
CA ASP A 640 20.46 -33.22 17.40
C ASP A 640 20.62 -31.69 17.53
N ASP A 641 20.68 -31.09 16.35
CA ASP A 641 20.51 -29.68 15.99
C ASP A 641 21.57 -28.64 16.36
N LEU A 642 22.52 -28.55 15.42
CA LEU A 642 22.72 -27.37 14.57
C LEU A 642 21.54 -26.37 14.58
N ALA A 643 21.70 -25.24 15.28
CA ALA A 643 21.51 -23.89 14.75
C ALA A 643 21.56 -22.86 15.89
N VAL A 644 22.19 -21.72 15.61
CA VAL A 644 22.15 -20.45 16.36
C VAL A 644 22.78 -20.47 17.76
N ARG A 645 24.11 -20.23 17.81
CA ARG A 645 24.77 -19.63 18.98
C ARG A 645 25.15 -18.18 18.62
N SER A 646 24.38 -17.22 19.12
CA SER A 646 24.87 -15.86 19.37
C SER A 646 25.69 -15.88 20.66
N VAL A 647 26.97 -15.51 20.55
CA VAL A 647 27.90 -15.44 21.69
C VAL A 647 27.87 -14.02 22.24
N ALA A 648 27.35 -13.84 23.45
CA ALA A 648 27.65 -12.67 24.27
C ALA A 648 29.04 -12.84 24.90
N ALA A 649 29.94 -11.90 24.65
CA ALA A 649 31.30 -11.89 25.16
C ALA A 649 31.37 -11.27 26.57
N GLY A 650 31.97 -12.01 27.51
CA GLY A 650 32.48 -11.52 28.78
C GLY A 650 33.98 -11.82 28.88
N ARG A 651 34.80 -10.76 28.94
CA ARG A 651 36.27 -10.75 29.02
C ARG A 651 36.84 -11.64 30.13
N ARG A 652 37.98 -12.29 29.85
CA ARG A 652 39.12 -12.47 30.80
C ARG A 652 40.43 -12.76 30.04
N MET A 653 41.45 -11.93 30.30
CA MET A 653 42.86 -12.13 29.95
C MET A 653 43.43 -13.37 30.67
N PRO A 654 44.51 -14.00 30.16
CA PRO A 654 45.82 -13.70 30.76
C PRO A 654 47.03 -13.67 29.79
N ASN A 655 48.05 -12.96 30.28
CA ASN A 655 49.42 -12.77 29.78
C ASN A 655 50.20 -14.04 29.39
N GLY A 656 51.18 -13.88 28.47
CA GLY A 656 52.44 -14.62 28.59
C GLY A 656 53.28 -14.86 27.32
N ALA A 657 53.96 -13.81 26.81
CA ALA A 657 55.30 -13.77 26.19
C ALA A 657 55.82 -14.95 25.30
N THR A 658 56.26 -14.65 24.06
CA THR A 658 57.69 -14.45 23.67
C THR A 658 57.92 -14.28 22.15
N ARG A 659 58.60 -13.17 21.82
CA ARG A 659 59.61 -12.90 20.74
C ARG A 659 59.69 -13.77 19.46
N GLY A 660 59.74 -13.07 18.31
CA GLY A 660 60.44 -13.54 17.11
C GLY A 660 60.29 -12.64 15.88
N THR A 661 61.28 -11.80 15.62
CA THR A 661 61.46 -10.87 14.48
C THR A 661 61.73 -11.55 13.13
N LYS A 662 61.12 -11.07 12.03
CA LYS A 662 61.79 -10.51 10.82
C LYS A 662 60.85 -10.28 9.62
N ASN A 663 61.12 -9.15 8.94
CA ASN A 663 60.63 -8.62 7.66
C ASN A 663 60.35 -9.65 6.55
N ASP A 664 59.29 -9.42 5.77
CA ASP A 664 59.45 -9.13 4.32
C ASP A 664 58.26 -8.33 3.77
N SER A 665 58.60 -7.43 2.84
CA SER A 665 57.75 -6.44 2.19
C SER A 665 57.02 -7.00 0.97
N GLY A 666 55.72 -6.73 0.88
CA GLY A 666 54.92 -6.98 -0.33
C GLY A 666 53.55 -6.34 -0.22
N ASN A 667 53.43 -5.10 -0.70
CA ASN A 667 52.22 -4.29 -0.64
C ASN A 667 51.12 -4.88 -1.56
N ARG A 668 50.19 -5.63 -0.98
CA ARG A 668 48.87 -5.93 -1.56
C ARG A 668 47.83 -5.29 -0.63
N MET A 669 47.09 -4.33 -1.17
CA MET A 669 46.01 -3.63 -0.49
C MET A 669 44.78 -4.53 -0.58
N ASP A 670 44.61 -5.41 0.41
CA ASP A 670 43.38 -6.18 0.61
C ASP A 670 42.39 -5.30 1.38
N THR A 671 41.24 -5.07 0.74
CA THR A 671 40.04 -4.49 1.33
C THR A 671 39.32 -5.56 2.16
N ASP A 672 39.65 -5.64 3.44
CA ASP A 672 38.84 -6.29 4.47
C ASP A 672 38.36 -5.22 5.46
N ASP A 673 37.29 -4.51 5.09
CA ASP A 673 36.54 -3.57 5.96
C ASP A 673 35.06 -3.97 6.05
N ALA A 674 34.81 -5.27 6.04
CA ALA A 674 33.48 -5.85 6.26
C ALA A 674 33.52 -6.81 7.45
N GLU A 675 33.88 -6.30 8.64
CA GLU A 675 33.50 -6.83 9.96
C GLU A 675 34.08 -5.96 11.12
N GLU A 676 33.97 -4.63 11.03
CA GLU A 676 34.15 -3.79 12.23
C GLU A 676 32.88 -3.83 13.11
N SER A 677 32.89 -4.83 14.00
CA SER A 677 32.32 -4.84 15.35
C SER A 677 30.90 -4.30 15.58
N GLU A 678 29.95 -5.23 15.80
CA GLU A 678 28.66 -5.02 16.49
C GLU A 678 28.79 -4.62 17.98
N SER A 679 29.90 -4.00 18.41
CA SER A 679 30.13 -3.60 19.81
C SER A 679 30.21 -2.08 20.04
N GLU A 680 29.71 -1.28 19.10
CA GLU A 680 29.32 0.09 19.44
C GLU A 680 27.91 0.04 20.06
N PRO A 681 27.72 0.53 21.30
CA PRO A 681 26.39 0.58 21.92
C PRO A 681 25.45 1.31 20.96
N GLU A 682 24.26 0.76 20.76
CA GLU A 682 23.19 1.51 20.13
C GLU A 682 23.04 2.84 20.89
N ASP A 683 22.79 3.94 20.18
CA ASP A 683 22.41 5.21 20.78
C ASP A 683 21.02 5.06 21.45
N GLU A 684 20.89 4.21 22.48
CA GLU A 684 19.72 4.14 23.37
C GLU A 684 19.55 5.42 24.19
N ALA A 685 20.57 6.29 24.22
CA ALA A 685 20.61 7.50 25.03
C ALA A 685 19.53 8.56 24.68
N ASP A 686 18.91 8.48 23.49
CA ASP A 686 17.92 9.47 23.04
C ASP A 686 16.47 8.97 23.05
N LYS A 687 16.19 7.70 23.40
CA LYS A 687 14.81 7.20 23.50
C LYS A 687 14.20 7.65 24.83
N ILE A 688 13.47 8.76 24.80
CA ILE A 688 12.66 9.21 25.94
C ILE A 688 11.50 8.24 26.12
N THR A 689 11.56 7.44 27.19
CA THR A 689 10.47 6.55 27.58
C THR A 689 9.43 7.34 28.36
N GLY A 690 8.25 7.53 27.78
CA GLY A 690 7.13 8.22 28.42
C GLY A 690 6.66 9.48 27.67
N PRO A 691 5.71 10.24 28.26
CA PRO A 691 5.16 11.41 27.60
C PRO A 691 6.21 12.51 27.45
N SER A 692 6.18 13.21 26.32
CA SER A 692 7.21 14.18 25.94
C SER A 692 6.62 15.44 25.32
N LYS A 693 7.45 16.48 25.25
CA LYS A 693 7.18 17.74 24.55
C LYS A 693 8.22 18.00 23.48
N ALA A 694 7.82 18.71 22.43
CA ALA A 694 8.70 19.21 21.39
C ALA A 694 9.38 20.51 21.81
N ILE A 695 10.71 20.52 21.83
CA ILE A 695 11.51 21.74 21.90
C ILE A 695 11.98 22.05 20.48
N ILE A 696 11.44 23.13 19.91
CA ILE A 696 11.79 23.62 18.58
C ILE A 696 12.85 24.70 18.74
N SER A 697 14.04 24.47 18.20
CA SER A 697 15.12 25.46 18.12
C SER A 697 15.35 25.86 16.67
N THR A 698 15.51 27.15 16.39
CA THR A 698 15.84 27.64 15.06
C THR A 698 17.30 28.03 15.01
N GLU A 699 18.03 27.49 14.03
CA GLU A 699 19.41 27.83 13.71
C GLU A 699 19.45 28.49 12.33
N THR A 700 20.42 29.38 12.09
CA THR A 700 20.63 29.95 10.75
C THR A 700 21.94 29.43 10.20
N ILE A 701 21.89 28.85 9.00
CA ILE A 701 23.06 28.32 8.29
C ILE A 701 23.41 29.22 7.09
N SER A 702 24.70 29.43 6.86
CA SER A 702 25.19 30.12 5.67
C SER A 702 25.24 29.15 4.49
N LEU A 703 24.57 29.50 3.39
CA LEU A 703 24.63 28.74 2.15
C LEU A 703 25.77 29.28 1.28
N ASN A 704 26.84 28.52 1.15
CA ASN A 704 27.94 28.78 0.20
C ASN A 704 28.05 27.69 -0.86
N CYS A 705 27.39 26.55 -0.67
CA CYS A 705 27.39 25.43 -1.60
C CYS A 705 26.71 25.76 -2.94
N ARG A 706 26.97 24.92 -3.94
CA ARG A 706 26.26 24.94 -5.22
C ARG A 706 24.97 24.14 -5.14
N ILE A 707 23.94 24.55 -5.87
CA ILE A 707 22.64 23.88 -5.92
C ILE A 707 22.32 23.53 -7.38
N ALA A 708 21.82 22.32 -7.61
CA ALA A 708 21.31 21.90 -8.90
C ALA A 708 19.97 21.18 -8.74
N PHE A 709 19.20 21.12 -9.82
CA PHE A 709 17.99 20.32 -9.91
C PHE A 709 18.09 19.34 -11.07
N VAL A 710 17.72 18.09 -10.83
CA VAL A 710 17.54 17.06 -11.85
C VAL A 710 16.26 16.29 -11.56
N ASP A 711 15.30 16.33 -12.46
CA ASP A 711 13.97 15.75 -12.22
C ASP A 711 13.94 14.21 -12.23
N PHE A 712 14.06 13.60 -11.05
CA PHE A 712 13.89 12.17 -10.81
C PHE A 712 12.56 11.83 -10.12
N SER A 713 11.58 12.75 -10.17
CA SER A 713 10.25 12.54 -9.56
C SER A 713 9.52 11.33 -10.14
N GLY A 714 9.80 10.96 -11.39
CA GLY A 714 9.16 9.82 -12.03
C GLY A 714 7.65 10.01 -12.08
N LEU A 715 7.18 11.17 -12.53
CA LEU A 715 5.78 11.51 -12.75
C LEU A 715 5.50 11.71 -14.25
N HIS A 716 4.23 11.71 -14.61
CA HIS A 716 3.80 12.01 -15.97
C HIS A 716 4.08 13.48 -16.32
N ASP A 717 4.39 13.72 -17.59
CA ASP A 717 4.51 15.06 -18.14
C ASP A 717 3.22 15.49 -18.85
N ARG A 718 3.13 16.78 -19.18
CA ARG A 718 2.01 17.35 -19.93
C ARG A 718 1.70 16.57 -21.21
N ARG A 719 2.75 16.19 -21.95
CA ARG A 719 2.63 15.49 -23.23
C ARG A 719 2.03 14.09 -23.05
N THR A 720 2.39 13.38 -22.00
CA THR A 720 1.86 12.05 -21.69
C THR A 720 0.37 12.12 -21.40
N ILE A 721 -0.10 13.10 -20.61
CA ILE A 721 -1.53 13.32 -20.37
C ILE A 721 -2.26 13.63 -21.69
N GLN A 722 -1.74 14.58 -22.48
CA GLN A 722 -2.34 14.96 -23.77
C GLN A 722 -2.49 13.78 -24.73
N MET A 723 -1.55 12.82 -24.70
CA MET A 723 -1.58 11.63 -25.54
C MET A 723 -2.53 10.56 -25.00
N LEU A 724 -2.50 10.28 -23.69
CA LEU A 724 -3.21 9.14 -23.11
C LEU A 724 -4.68 9.42 -22.82
N VAL A 725 -5.02 10.60 -22.30
CA VAL A 725 -6.41 10.93 -21.92
C VAL A 725 -7.40 10.79 -23.10
N PRO A 726 -7.08 11.22 -24.34
CA PRO A 726 -7.94 11.00 -25.50
C PRO A 726 -8.03 9.54 -25.97
N LEU A 727 -7.05 8.69 -25.62
CA LEU A 727 -7.10 7.25 -25.89
C LEU A 727 -7.98 6.52 -24.87
N ILE A 728 -7.91 6.94 -23.60
CA ILE A 728 -8.74 6.41 -22.50
C ILE A 728 -10.22 6.76 -22.73
N LYS A 729 -10.51 7.97 -23.23
CA LYS A 729 -11.88 8.50 -23.48
C LYS A 729 -12.79 8.43 -22.25
N PRO A 730 -12.39 9.02 -21.10
CA PRO A 730 -13.24 9.05 -19.92
C PRO A 730 -14.53 9.83 -20.17
N ARG A 731 -15.63 9.48 -19.50
CA ARG A 731 -16.89 10.23 -19.59
C ARG A 731 -16.84 11.54 -18.79
N LYS A 732 -16.18 11.51 -17.63
CA LYS A 732 -15.84 12.67 -16.79
C LYS A 732 -14.36 12.61 -16.43
N LEU A 733 -13.68 13.74 -16.44
CA LEU A 733 -12.29 13.87 -16.00
C LEU A 733 -12.25 14.75 -14.75
N ILE A 734 -11.60 14.28 -13.69
CA ILE A 734 -11.40 15.03 -12.46
C ILE A 734 -9.90 15.21 -12.29
N LEU A 735 -9.45 16.45 -12.32
CA LEU A 735 -8.07 16.81 -12.09
C LEU A 735 -7.90 17.22 -10.63
N VAL A 736 -7.03 16.51 -9.93
CA VAL A 736 -6.71 16.70 -8.51
C VAL A 736 -5.20 16.88 -8.34
N ALA A 737 -4.77 17.12 -7.10
CA ALA A 737 -3.39 17.43 -6.77
C ALA A 737 -2.87 18.70 -7.48
N GLY A 738 -1.56 18.97 -7.34
CA GLY A 738 -0.86 20.09 -7.98
C GLY A 738 -1.28 21.48 -7.51
N GLU A 739 -0.56 22.50 -7.98
CA GLU A 739 -0.91 23.89 -7.69
C GLU A 739 -2.13 24.34 -8.52
N GLN A 740 -2.84 25.36 -8.04
CA GLN A 740 -4.02 25.89 -8.73
C GLN A 740 -3.72 26.31 -10.18
N ALA A 741 -2.65 27.09 -10.39
CA ALA A 741 -2.28 27.56 -11.72
C ALA A 741 -1.90 26.42 -12.69
N GLU A 742 -1.21 25.38 -12.20
CA GLU A 742 -0.85 24.20 -12.99
C GLU A 742 -2.10 23.39 -13.37
N THR A 743 -3.04 23.27 -12.43
CA THR A 743 -4.29 22.53 -12.61
C THR A 743 -5.22 23.20 -13.61
N ASP A 744 -5.37 24.52 -13.53
CA ASP A 744 -6.24 25.27 -14.43
C ASP A 744 -5.73 25.27 -15.88
N ASP A 745 -4.41 25.45 -16.08
CA ASP A 745 -3.77 25.40 -17.41
C ASP A 745 -3.98 24.02 -18.08
N LEU A 746 -3.72 22.94 -17.34
CA LEU A 746 -3.93 21.58 -17.86
C LEU A 746 -5.42 21.30 -18.13
N ALA A 747 -6.33 21.82 -17.31
CA ALA A 747 -7.77 21.63 -17.48
C ALA A 747 -8.29 22.29 -18.75
N GLU A 748 -7.87 23.52 -19.06
CA GLU A 748 -8.23 24.22 -20.30
C GLU A 748 -7.77 23.44 -21.53
N GLU A 749 -6.56 22.90 -21.47
CA GLU A 749 -6.03 22.09 -22.55
C GLU A 749 -6.76 20.76 -22.71
N CYS A 750 -7.04 20.04 -21.62
CA CYS A 750 -7.80 18.79 -21.68
C CYS A 750 -9.21 19.02 -22.23
N ARG A 751 -9.88 20.12 -21.85
CA ARG A 751 -11.17 20.52 -22.43
C ARG A 751 -11.06 20.74 -23.93
N ARG A 752 -9.98 21.36 -24.41
CA ARG A 752 -9.73 21.56 -25.84
C ARG A 752 -9.50 20.24 -26.56
N VAL A 753 -8.61 19.37 -26.06
CA VAL A 753 -8.23 18.11 -26.74
C VAL A 753 -9.39 17.10 -26.74
N LEU A 754 -10.11 16.96 -25.63
CA LEU A 754 -11.22 16.01 -25.51
C LEU A 754 -12.44 16.40 -26.35
N ASN A 755 -12.66 17.70 -26.57
CA ASN A 755 -13.78 18.21 -27.35
C ASN A 755 -13.40 18.58 -28.81
N ALA A 756 -12.12 18.47 -29.18
CA ALA A 756 -11.64 18.69 -30.55
C ALA A 756 -12.07 17.54 -31.49
N GLY A 757 -13.31 17.61 -31.97
CA GLY A 757 -13.88 16.62 -32.90
C GLY A 757 -15.34 16.24 -32.61
N SER A 758 -15.93 16.74 -31.53
CA SER A 758 -17.30 16.46 -31.13
C SER A 758 -18.28 17.41 -31.83
N SER A 759 -18.63 17.13 -33.09
CA SER A 759 -19.69 17.88 -33.81
C SER A 759 -21.11 17.42 -33.49
N GLU A 760 -21.29 16.26 -32.83
CA GLU A 760 -22.60 15.76 -32.41
C GLU A 760 -22.51 15.00 -31.06
N GLY A 761 -22.89 15.64 -29.95
CA GLY A 761 -23.56 14.95 -28.84
C GLY A 761 -22.80 14.51 -27.57
N GLY A 762 -21.56 14.94 -27.31
CA GLY A 762 -20.93 14.59 -26.02
C GLY A 762 -19.78 15.52 -25.63
N VAL A 763 -20.07 16.57 -24.86
CA VAL A 763 -19.05 17.35 -24.17
C VAL A 763 -18.56 16.52 -22.98
N ILE A 764 -17.24 16.31 -22.87
CA ILE A 764 -16.65 15.66 -21.70
C ILE A 764 -16.43 16.72 -20.62
N ASP A 765 -16.99 16.50 -19.44
CA ASP A 765 -16.84 17.41 -18.30
C ASP A 765 -15.47 17.23 -17.65
N VAL A 766 -14.75 18.35 -17.46
CA VAL A 766 -13.45 18.40 -16.78
C VAL A 766 -13.59 19.23 -15.50
N PHE A 767 -13.50 18.56 -14.36
CA PHE A 767 -13.63 19.14 -13.02
C PHE A 767 -12.26 19.40 -12.40
N THR A 768 -12.14 20.52 -11.69
CA THR A 768 -10.98 20.93 -10.89
C THR A 768 -11.47 21.28 -9.47
N PRO A 769 -11.83 20.30 -8.63
CA PRO A 769 -12.29 20.60 -7.28
C PRO A 769 -11.16 21.13 -6.38
N ALA A 770 -11.49 22.09 -5.53
CA ALA A 770 -10.64 22.48 -4.40
C ALA A 770 -10.87 21.54 -3.21
N VAL A 771 -9.98 21.58 -2.22
CA VAL A 771 -10.11 20.79 -0.98
C VAL A 771 -11.48 20.97 -0.32
N GLY A 772 -12.13 19.87 0.03
CA GLY A 772 -13.45 19.82 0.66
C GLY A 772 -14.65 20.00 -0.28
N ILE A 773 -14.42 20.31 -1.57
CA ILE A 773 -15.50 20.48 -2.54
C ILE A 773 -15.91 19.12 -3.13
N MET A 774 -17.15 18.72 -2.87
CA MET A 774 -17.75 17.52 -3.42
C MET A 774 -18.13 17.69 -4.89
N VAL A 775 -17.77 16.72 -5.72
CA VAL A 775 -18.10 16.65 -7.16
C VAL A 775 -18.98 15.43 -7.41
N ASP A 776 -20.16 15.66 -8.00
CA ASP A 776 -20.99 14.57 -8.54
C ASP A 776 -20.39 14.07 -9.85
N ALA A 777 -19.77 12.90 -9.78
CA ALA A 777 -19.07 12.27 -10.87
C ALA A 777 -19.88 11.15 -11.53
N SER A 778 -21.14 10.99 -11.15
CA SER A 778 -22.04 10.00 -11.75
C SER A 778 -22.42 10.37 -13.18
N VAL A 779 -22.83 9.38 -13.98
CA VAL A 779 -23.40 9.60 -15.30
C VAL A 779 -24.80 9.01 -15.28
N ASP A 780 -25.80 9.77 -15.75
CA ASP A 780 -27.19 9.33 -15.90
C ASP A 780 -27.33 8.28 -17.01
N THR A 781 -26.72 7.11 -16.81
CA THR A 781 -27.01 5.93 -17.62
C THR A 781 -28.16 5.18 -16.97
N ASN A 782 -29.37 5.43 -17.44
CA ASN A 782 -30.51 4.60 -17.08
C ASN A 782 -30.25 3.17 -17.56
N ALA A 783 -30.08 2.27 -16.60
CA ALA A 783 -29.78 0.88 -16.87
C ALA A 783 -30.88 -0.02 -16.33
N TRP A 784 -31.36 -0.92 -17.19
CA TRP A 784 -32.41 -1.86 -16.84
C TRP A 784 -31.92 -3.27 -17.05
N THR A 785 -32.02 -4.10 -16.02
CA THR A 785 -31.79 -5.53 -16.14
C THR A 785 -33.04 -6.18 -16.74
N VAL A 786 -32.89 -6.73 -17.94
CA VAL A 786 -33.98 -7.43 -18.65
C VAL A 786 -33.65 -8.91 -18.74
N LYS A 787 -34.56 -9.79 -18.32
CA LYS A 787 -34.40 -11.24 -18.46
C LYS A 787 -34.92 -11.70 -19.82
N LEU A 788 -34.15 -12.52 -20.52
CA LEU A 788 -34.64 -13.14 -21.76
C LEU A 788 -35.59 -14.30 -21.43
N SER A 789 -36.75 -14.38 -22.07
CA SER A 789 -37.68 -15.50 -21.90
C SER A 789 -37.07 -16.81 -22.40
N ARG A 790 -37.49 -17.96 -21.83
CA ARG A 790 -37.05 -19.29 -22.31
C ARG A 790 -37.39 -19.51 -23.79
N ASN A 791 -38.48 -18.93 -24.28
CA ASN A 791 -38.89 -19.03 -25.68
C ASN A 791 -38.01 -18.20 -26.60
N MET A 792 -37.56 -17.02 -26.15
CA MET A 792 -36.62 -16.17 -26.87
C MET A 792 -35.25 -16.85 -26.97
N VAL A 793 -34.73 -17.39 -25.86
CA VAL A 793 -33.42 -18.08 -25.82
C VAL A 793 -33.38 -19.26 -26.80
N LYS A 794 -34.47 -20.02 -26.92
CA LYS A 794 -34.58 -21.13 -27.88
C LYS A 794 -34.57 -20.70 -29.35
N ARG A 795 -34.90 -19.43 -29.64
CA ARG A 795 -34.96 -18.87 -31.00
C ARG A 795 -33.71 -18.06 -31.38
N LEU A 796 -32.72 -17.94 -30.49
CA LEU A 796 -31.47 -17.25 -30.78
C LEU A 796 -30.69 -17.95 -31.90
N GLN A 797 -30.53 -17.27 -33.03
CA GLN A 797 -29.72 -17.74 -34.15
C GLN A 797 -28.35 -17.07 -34.11
N TRP A 798 -27.35 -17.79 -33.60
CA TRP A 798 -25.98 -17.31 -33.52
C TRP A 798 -25.30 -17.32 -34.89
N GLN A 799 -24.83 -16.16 -35.32
CA GLN A 799 -23.94 -16.01 -36.47
C GLN A 799 -22.49 -15.98 -35.97
N LYS A 800 -21.66 -16.93 -36.41
CA LYS A 800 -20.23 -16.94 -36.08
C LYS A 800 -19.47 -16.09 -37.09
N VAL A 801 -18.85 -15.00 -36.65
CA VAL A 801 -18.03 -14.14 -37.49
C VAL A 801 -16.68 -13.93 -36.82
N ARG A 802 -15.60 -14.39 -37.48
CA ARG A 802 -14.21 -14.22 -37.03
C ARG A 802 -13.94 -14.61 -35.56
N GLY A 803 -14.59 -15.68 -35.08
CA GLY A 803 -14.42 -16.20 -33.72
C GLY A 803 -15.39 -15.60 -32.68
N LEU A 804 -16.15 -14.56 -33.03
CA LEU A 804 -17.19 -13.99 -32.19
C LEU A 804 -18.58 -14.52 -32.61
N GLY A 805 -19.44 -14.78 -31.62
CA GLY A 805 -20.86 -15.11 -31.85
C GLY A 805 -21.71 -13.85 -31.80
N VAL A 806 -22.42 -13.55 -32.88
CA VAL A 806 -23.31 -12.39 -33.00
C VAL A 806 -24.75 -12.87 -33.11
N VAL A 807 -25.68 -12.24 -32.39
CA VAL A 807 -27.11 -12.53 -32.49
C VAL A 807 -27.92 -11.23 -32.43
N ALA A 808 -28.91 -11.10 -33.31
CA ALA A 808 -29.88 -10.01 -33.29
C ALA A 808 -31.09 -10.44 -32.46
N ILE A 809 -31.50 -9.63 -31.48
CA ILE A 809 -32.67 -9.93 -30.64
C ILE A 809 -33.69 -8.81 -30.79
N THR A 810 -34.92 -9.18 -31.12
CA THR A 810 -36.07 -8.27 -31.14
C THR A 810 -37.20 -8.94 -30.39
N GLY A 811 -37.72 -8.29 -29.37
CA GLY A 811 -38.69 -8.89 -28.46
C GLY A 811 -39.64 -7.86 -27.88
N ARG A 812 -40.76 -8.34 -27.36
CA ARG A 812 -41.71 -7.54 -26.58
C ARG A 812 -41.27 -7.58 -25.11
N LEU A 813 -41.14 -6.40 -24.51
CA LEU A 813 -40.88 -6.28 -23.08
C LEU A 813 -42.19 -6.46 -22.31
N GLU A 814 -42.26 -7.46 -21.44
CA GLU A 814 -43.37 -7.69 -20.51
C GLU A 814 -42.94 -7.31 -19.09
N ALA A 815 -43.82 -6.58 -18.38
CA ALA A 815 -43.65 -6.34 -16.95
C ALA A 815 -43.93 -7.65 -16.18
N ALA A 816 -43.10 -7.96 -15.19
CA ALA A 816 -43.25 -9.18 -14.39
C ALA A 816 -44.62 -9.18 -13.68
N ALA A 817 -45.56 -9.99 -14.16
CA ALA A 817 -46.80 -10.27 -13.43
C ALA A 817 -46.51 -11.35 -12.36
N PRO A 818 -47.06 -11.23 -11.13
CA PRO A 818 -46.94 -12.29 -10.13
C PRO A 818 -47.53 -13.59 -10.68
N LEU A 819 -46.70 -14.62 -10.82
CA LEU A 819 -47.11 -15.95 -11.27
C LEU A 819 -48.10 -16.54 -10.26
N ALA A 820 -49.37 -16.67 -10.64
CA ALA A 820 -50.27 -17.62 -9.99
C ALA A 820 -49.77 -19.04 -10.29
N PRO A 821 -49.77 -19.97 -9.31
CA PRO A 821 -49.22 -21.31 -9.52
C PRO A 821 -50.12 -22.10 -10.49
N SER A 822 -49.56 -22.47 -11.63
CA SER A 822 -50.17 -23.42 -12.57
C SER A 822 -50.01 -24.84 -12.01
N THR A 823 -51.13 -25.44 -11.61
CA THR A 823 -51.20 -26.88 -11.28
C THR A 823 -50.97 -27.70 -12.56
N THR A 824 -49.84 -28.40 -12.63
CA THR A 824 -49.63 -29.52 -13.54
C THR A 824 -50.46 -30.70 -13.06
N ALA A 825 -51.51 -31.05 -13.80
CA ALA A 825 -52.20 -32.33 -13.65
C ALA A 825 -51.50 -33.33 -14.57
N ASP A 826 -50.71 -34.23 -13.98
CA ASP A 826 -50.30 -35.48 -14.60
C ASP A 826 -51.49 -36.45 -14.59
N ASN A 827 -51.78 -37.02 -15.76
CA ASN A 827 -52.69 -38.14 -15.92
C ASN A 827 -52.05 -39.40 -15.32
N ASN A 828 -52.76 -40.08 -14.42
CA ASN A 828 -52.66 -41.53 -14.27
C ASN A 828 -54.02 -42.07 -13.82
N ASP A 829 -54.58 -42.94 -14.66
CA ASP A 829 -55.66 -43.89 -14.37
C ASP A 829 -55.22 -44.83 -13.24
N ASP A 830 -56.06 -45.03 -12.23
CA ASP A 830 -56.54 -46.38 -11.89
C ASP A 830 -57.73 -46.37 -10.90
N SER A 831 -58.81 -46.98 -11.39
CA SER A 831 -59.91 -47.70 -10.75
C SER A 831 -60.25 -47.51 -9.24
N ASN A 832 -61.52 -47.12 -9.03
CA ASN A 832 -62.58 -47.90 -8.36
C ASN A 832 -63.24 -47.31 -7.09
N ASP A 833 -64.56 -47.12 -7.26
CA ASP A 833 -65.67 -47.34 -6.32
C ASP A 833 -66.14 -46.27 -5.33
N GLY A 834 -67.47 -46.18 -5.24
CA GLY A 834 -68.19 -45.78 -4.03
C GLY A 834 -68.75 -44.36 -3.96
N GLY A 835 -70.00 -44.18 -4.38
CA GLY A 835 -70.72 -42.90 -4.41
C GLY A 835 -71.13 -42.31 -3.05
N GLY A 836 -71.71 -41.10 -3.09
CA GLY A 836 -72.34 -40.49 -1.92
C GLY A 836 -72.52 -38.98 -1.99
N THR A 837 -73.68 -38.56 -2.47
CA THR A 837 -74.18 -37.17 -2.48
C THR A 837 -74.26 -36.54 -1.09
N SER A 838 -73.91 -35.25 -0.93
CA SER A 838 -74.83 -34.24 -0.33
C SER A 838 -74.20 -32.84 -0.17
N LYS A 839 -75.01 -31.85 -0.53
CA LYS A 839 -74.84 -30.41 -0.28
C LYS A 839 -74.89 -30.11 1.23
N LYS A 840 -74.05 -29.20 1.74
CA LYS A 840 -74.47 -28.15 2.69
C LYS A 840 -73.42 -27.04 2.85
N LYS A 841 -73.97 -25.85 2.98
CA LYS A 841 -73.37 -24.51 3.09
C LYS A 841 -73.06 -24.18 4.58
N PRO A 842 -72.53 -22.99 4.92
CA PRO A 842 -71.33 -22.76 5.72
C PRO A 842 -71.61 -22.50 7.22
N LYS A 843 -70.55 -22.43 8.04
CA LYS A 843 -70.59 -21.65 9.29
C LYS A 843 -69.21 -21.14 9.71
N LEU A 844 -69.20 -19.83 9.93
CA LEU A 844 -68.20 -19.01 10.61
C LEU A 844 -68.24 -19.34 12.11
N ASP A 845 -67.09 -19.41 12.79
CA ASP A 845 -66.95 -18.90 14.15
C ASP A 845 -65.48 -18.65 14.51
N SER A 846 -65.31 -17.55 15.23
CA SER A 846 -64.09 -16.87 15.65
C SER A 846 -63.40 -17.51 16.85
N ALA A 847 -62.07 -17.52 16.86
CA ALA A 847 -61.26 -17.31 18.07
C ALA A 847 -59.80 -16.99 17.70
N LEU A 848 -59.32 -15.81 18.11
CA LEU A 848 -57.89 -15.49 18.24
C LEU A 848 -57.37 -16.05 19.58
N PRO A 849 -56.10 -16.47 19.63
CA PRO A 849 -55.19 -15.81 20.57
C PRO A 849 -53.76 -15.58 20.02
N THR A 850 -53.31 -14.33 20.17
CA THR A 850 -51.99 -13.81 20.61
C THR A 850 -50.68 -14.62 20.45
N ALA A 851 -49.71 -14.00 19.74
CA ALA A 851 -48.27 -13.75 20.07
C ALA A 851 -47.32 -14.98 20.24
N SER A 852 -46.12 -15.13 19.65
CA SER A 852 -45.17 -14.28 18.87
C SER A 852 -44.20 -15.18 18.04
N PRO A 853 -43.07 -14.70 17.47
CA PRO A 853 -42.69 -14.90 16.07
C PRO A 853 -41.68 -16.04 15.85
N ASN A 854 -41.77 -16.76 14.73
CA ASN A 854 -40.61 -17.48 14.20
C ASN A 854 -40.66 -17.64 12.68
N GLY A 855 -39.55 -17.23 12.08
CA GLY A 855 -39.06 -17.40 10.71
C GLY A 855 -39.98 -18.02 9.65
N THR A 856 -40.24 -17.25 8.61
CA THR A 856 -39.95 -17.69 7.23
C THR A 856 -39.83 -16.47 6.32
N THR A 857 -38.74 -16.46 5.58
CA THR A 857 -38.33 -15.48 4.58
C THR A 857 -39.42 -15.26 3.53
N ALA A 858 -40.03 -14.08 3.52
CA ALA A 858 -40.79 -13.61 2.38
C ALA A 858 -39.81 -13.36 1.22
N ALA A 859 -39.79 -14.27 0.24
CA ALA A 859 -39.07 -14.05 -1.00
C ALA A 859 -39.64 -12.80 -1.68
N ALA A 860 -38.81 -11.77 -1.84
CA ALA A 860 -39.15 -10.59 -2.63
C ALA A 860 -39.56 -11.06 -4.04
N ALA A 861 -40.75 -10.65 -4.48
CA ALA A 861 -41.22 -10.93 -5.82
C ALA A 861 -40.23 -10.33 -6.83
N ASP A 862 -39.65 -11.17 -7.67
CA ASP A 862 -38.68 -10.79 -8.70
C ASP A 862 -39.39 -9.95 -9.78
N THR A 863 -39.23 -8.63 -9.70
CA THR A 863 -39.89 -7.62 -10.55
C THR A 863 -39.13 -7.35 -11.85
N THR A 864 -38.12 -8.15 -12.18
CA THR A 864 -37.29 -7.93 -13.37
C THR A 864 -38.10 -8.12 -14.66
N PRO A 865 -38.13 -7.13 -15.59
CA PRO A 865 -38.89 -7.24 -16.82
C PRO A 865 -38.35 -8.35 -17.74
N ILE A 866 -39.25 -9.02 -18.44
CA ILE A 866 -38.94 -10.18 -19.29
C ILE A 866 -39.08 -9.78 -20.76
N LEU A 867 -38.06 -10.04 -21.57
CA LEU A 867 -38.11 -9.89 -23.03
C LEU A 867 -38.57 -11.21 -23.66
N ASP A 868 -39.79 -11.22 -24.19
CA ASP A 868 -40.38 -12.38 -24.86
C ASP A 868 -40.51 -12.19 -26.38
N VAL A 869 -40.78 -13.28 -27.09
CA VAL A 869 -40.91 -13.33 -28.54
C VAL A 869 -42.08 -12.46 -28.99
N VAL A 870 -41.88 -11.68 -30.05
CA VAL A 870 -42.95 -10.87 -30.65
C VAL A 870 -44.05 -11.80 -31.19
N PRO A 871 -45.31 -11.67 -30.73
CA PRO A 871 -46.42 -12.48 -31.25
C PRO A 871 -46.67 -12.25 -32.75
N ALA A 872 -47.09 -13.30 -33.46
CA ALA A 872 -47.20 -13.33 -34.92
C ALA A 872 -48.20 -12.32 -35.52
N ASN A 873 -49.07 -11.74 -34.70
CA ASN A 873 -50.01 -10.68 -35.07
C ASN A 873 -49.39 -9.27 -35.08
N ILE A 874 -48.23 -9.08 -34.44
CA ILE A 874 -47.53 -7.78 -34.31
C ILE A 874 -46.21 -7.77 -35.09
N SER A 875 -45.70 -8.94 -35.47
CA SER A 875 -44.44 -9.12 -36.21
C SER A 875 -44.38 -8.38 -37.56
N THR A 876 -45.52 -8.15 -38.22
CA THR A 876 -45.58 -7.40 -39.50
C THR A 876 -45.30 -5.90 -39.31
N ALA A 877 -45.64 -5.32 -38.15
CA ALA A 877 -45.38 -3.90 -37.85
C ALA A 877 -43.91 -3.66 -37.50
N VAL A 878 -43.26 -4.61 -36.81
CA VAL A 878 -41.87 -4.48 -36.33
C VAL A 878 -40.82 -4.64 -37.45
N ARG A 879 -41.12 -5.46 -38.48
CA ARG A 879 -40.23 -5.60 -39.67
C ARG A 879 -40.01 -4.31 -40.44
N SER A 880 -40.90 -3.33 -40.32
CA SER A 880 -40.79 -2.05 -41.03
C SER A 880 -39.77 -1.07 -40.41
N VAL A 881 -39.31 -1.33 -39.17
CA VAL A 881 -38.51 -0.38 -38.38
C VAL A 881 -37.02 -0.74 -38.32
N ALA A 882 -36.64 -2.01 -38.45
CA ALA A 882 -35.24 -2.43 -38.36
C ALA A 882 -34.60 -2.57 -39.76
N GLN A 883 -33.83 -1.56 -40.18
CA GLN A 883 -32.97 -1.68 -41.37
C GLN A 883 -31.84 -2.67 -41.09
N PRO A 884 -31.59 -3.68 -41.97
CA PRO A 884 -30.50 -4.61 -41.77
C PRO A 884 -29.16 -3.88 -41.89
N PHE A 885 -28.32 -3.99 -40.85
CA PHE A 885 -26.97 -3.43 -40.84
C PHE A 885 -25.93 -4.53 -40.66
N HIS A 886 -24.70 -4.26 -41.12
CA HIS A 886 -23.61 -5.22 -41.11
C HIS A 886 -22.71 -4.97 -39.90
N VAL A 887 -22.40 -6.02 -39.15
CA VAL A 887 -21.50 -5.96 -37.99
C VAL A 887 -20.21 -6.72 -38.31
N GLY A 888 -19.09 -6.01 -38.24
CA GLY A 888 -17.75 -6.52 -38.50
C GLY A 888 -16.89 -5.53 -39.29
N ASP A 889 -15.63 -5.35 -38.89
CA ASP A 889 -14.68 -4.50 -39.63
C ASP A 889 -13.97 -5.32 -40.72
N LEU A 890 -14.43 -5.18 -41.97
CA LEU A 890 -13.78 -5.81 -43.11
C LEU A 890 -12.66 -4.89 -43.65
N ARG A 891 -11.41 -5.29 -43.45
CA ARG A 891 -10.25 -4.64 -44.07
C ARG A 891 -10.10 -5.14 -45.51
N LEU A 892 -9.87 -4.22 -46.46
CA LEU A 892 -9.70 -4.59 -47.86
C LEU A 892 -8.49 -5.52 -48.10
N ALA A 893 -7.46 -5.45 -47.25
CA ALA A 893 -6.32 -6.35 -47.28
C ALA A 893 -6.69 -7.80 -46.93
N ASP A 894 -7.58 -7.99 -45.95
CA ASP A 894 -8.09 -9.32 -45.58
C ASP A 894 -9.02 -9.86 -46.67
N LEU A 895 -9.86 -8.98 -47.22
CA LEU A 895 -10.74 -9.32 -48.32
C LEU A 895 -9.95 -9.81 -49.54
N ARG A 896 -8.82 -9.16 -49.85
CA ARG A 896 -7.90 -9.60 -50.90
C ARG A 896 -7.40 -11.02 -50.65
N LYS A 897 -6.94 -11.34 -49.43
CA LYS A 897 -6.49 -12.68 -49.07
C LYS A 897 -7.61 -13.72 -49.18
N LEU A 898 -8.82 -13.37 -48.76
CA LEU A 898 -10.01 -14.23 -48.85
C LEU A 898 -10.43 -14.52 -50.30
N MET A 899 -10.31 -13.53 -51.18
CA MET A 899 -10.61 -13.69 -52.60
C MET A 899 -9.55 -14.54 -53.30
N GLN A 900 -8.27 -14.33 -52.97
CA GLN A 900 -7.16 -15.15 -53.48
C GLN A 900 -7.24 -16.60 -53.03
N SER A 901 -7.57 -16.87 -51.76
CA SER A 901 -7.73 -18.23 -51.24
C SER A 901 -8.94 -18.97 -51.84
N SER A 902 -9.92 -18.23 -52.36
CA SER A 902 -11.08 -18.79 -53.08
C SER A 902 -10.89 -18.85 -54.59
N GLY A 903 -9.65 -18.65 -55.07
CA GLY A 903 -9.28 -18.81 -56.49
C GLY A 903 -9.64 -17.62 -57.38
N MET A 904 -9.89 -16.43 -56.82
CA MET A 904 -10.13 -15.19 -57.57
C MET A 904 -8.89 -14.29 -57.53
N THR A 905 -8.56 -13.67 -58.65
CA THR A 905 -7.48 -12.67 -58.72
C THR A 905 -7.95 -11.37 -58.06
N ALA A 906 -7.16 -10.81 -57.15
CA ALA A 906 -7.52 -9.59 -56.41
C ALA A 906 -6.32 -8.65 -56.28
N GLU A 907 -6.44 -7.45 -56.84
CA GLU A 907 -5.39 -6.45 -56.96
C GLU A 907 -5.89 -5.07 -56.50
N PHE A 908 -5.04 -4.31 -55.82
CA PHE A 908 -5.37 -2.92 -55.48
C PHE A 908 -5.11 -2.01 -56.68
N ARG A 909 -6.07 -1.16 -57.02
CA ARG A 909 -5.90 -0.11 -58.04
C ARG A 909 -6.31 1.25 -57.46
N GLY A 910 -5.32 2.03 -57.04
CA GLY A 910 -5.51 3.39 -56.49
C GLY A 910 -6.18 3.44 -55.10
N GLU A 911 -6.21 4.65 -54.52
CA GLU A 911 -6.67 4.97 -53.16
C GLU A 911 -7.90 4.15 -52.71
N GLY A 912 -7.67 3.09 -51.93
CA GLY A 912 -8.72 2.35 -51.23
C GLY A 912 -9.68 1.52 -52.11
N THR A 913 -9.33 1.19 -53.34
CA THR A 913 -10.17 0.34 -54.22
C THR A 913 -9.50 -1.01 -54.53
N LEU A 914 -10.21 -2.10 -54.24
CA LEU A 914 -9.80 -3.48 -54.52
C LEU A 914 -10.54 -4.00 -55.75
N VAL A 915 -9.82 -4.36 -56.81
CA VAL A 915 -10.40 -4.91 -58.04
C VAL A 915 -10.23 -6.43 -58.05
N ILE A 916 -11.32 -7.15 -58.25
CA ILE A 916 -11.39 -8.61 -58.24
C ILE A 916 -11.73 -9.09 -59.67
N ASN A 917 -10.89 -10.01 -60.19
CA ASN A 917 -10.96 -10.57 -61.55
C ASN A 917 -11.01 -9.53 -62.68
N GLY A 918 -10.54 -8.30 -62.43
CA GLY A 918 -10.57 -7.20 -63.39
C GLY A 918 -11.97 -6.65 -63.71
N THR A 919 -13.02 -7.16 -63.08
CA THR A 919 -14.43 -6.88 -63.44
C THR A 919 -15.29 -6.35 -62.30
N VAL A 920 -14.91 -6.59 -61.04
CA VAL A 920 -15.63 -6.13 -59.84
C VAL A 920 -14.73 -5.23 -59.01
N ALA A 921 -15.16 -4.01 -58.73
CA ALA A 921 -14.45 -3.08 -57.86
C ALA A 921 -15.13 -3.03 -56.49
N VAL A 922 -14.35 -3.18 -55.42
CA VAL A 922 -14.80 -3.09 -54.03
C VAL A 922 -14.11 -1.90 -53.37
N ARG A 923 -14.90 -0.96 -52.85
CA ARG A 923 -14.42 0.22 -52.13
C ARG A 923 -14.98 0.25 -50.72
N LYS A 924 -14.20 0.75 -49.77
CA LYS A 924 -14.69 1.07 -48.42
C LYS A 924 -14.79 2.58 -48.27
N THR A 925 -15.99 3.07 -47.98
CA THR A 925 -16.25 4.48 -47.70
C THR A 925 -15.71 4.86 -46.31
N GLY A 926 -15.47 6.16 -46.07
CA GLY A 926 -14.98 6.67 -44.78
C GLY A 926 -15.89 6.37 -43.57
N THR A 927 -17.17 6.06 -43.81
CA THR A 927 -18.15 5.65 -42.80
C THR A 927 -18.17 4.14 -42.53
N GLY A 928 -17.26 3.37 -43.14
CA GLY A 928 -17.14 1.92 -42.95
C GLY A 928 -18.04 1.07 -43.85
N LYS A 929 -18.88 1.69 -44.69
CA LYS A 929 -19.75 0.98 -45.65
C LYS A 929 -18.95 0.48 -46.85
N ILE A 930 -19.20 -0.77 -47.25
CA ILE A 930 -18.54 -1.42 -48.40
C ILE A 930 -19.43 -1.28 -49.63
N GLU A 931 -18.89 -0.68 -50.67
CA GLU A 931 -19.53 -0.54 -51.97
C GLU A 931 -18.89 -1.55 -52.94
N VAL A 932 -19.75 -2.32 -53.63
CA VAL A 932 -19.33 -3.31 -54.62
C VAL A 932 -19.94 -2.88 -55.95
N ASP A 933 -19.08 -2.48 -56.88
CA ASP A 933 -19.46 -2.05 -58.23
C ASP A 933 -19.02 -3.10 -59.25
N GLY A 934 -19.89 -3.43 -60.20
CA GLY A 934 -19.67 -4.47 -61.20
C GLY A 934 -19.96 -3.95 -62.60
N GLY A 935 -19.00 -4.05 -63.52
CA GLY A 935 -19.21 -3.66 -64.92
C GLY A 935 -20.27 -4.51 -65.64
N SER A 936 -20.79 -4.03 -66.77
CA SER A 936 -21.88 -4.70 -67.54
C SER A 936 -21.60 -6.15 -67.96
N TYR A 937 -20.32 -6.54 -68.02
CA TYR A 937 -19.87 -7.91 -68.32
C TYR A 937 -19.75 -8.82 -67.08
N SER A 938 -19.91 -8.29 -65.87
CA SER A 938 -19.83 -9.03 -64.60
C SER A 938 -21.07 -9.89 -64.31
N PHE A 939 -22.12 -9.74 -65.11
CA PHE A 939 -23.45 -10.35 -64.95
C PHE A 939 -23.78 -11.45 -65.98
N ALA A 940 -22.89 -11.74 -66.95
CA ALA A 940 -23.22 -12.58 -68.10
C ALA A 940 -22.74 -14.05 -67.98
N ASP A 941 -23.64 -14.93 -67.52
CA ASP A 941 -23.91 -16.24 -68.16
C ASP A 941 -25.40 -16.59 -67.93
N PRO A 942 -26.27 -16.58 -68.97
CA PRO A 942 -27.70 -16.80 -68.80
C PRO A 942 -28.09 -18.25 -68.45
N ARG A 943 -27.14 -19.18 -68.39
CA ARG A 943 -27.44 -20.62 -68.18
C ARG A 943 -27.10 -21.12 -66.77
N ASN A 944 -26.47 -20.30 -65.93
CA ASN A 944 -26.18 -20.65 -64.55
C ASN A 944 -26.17 -19.40 -63.67
N ALA A 945 -27.20 -19.22 -62.85
CA ALA A 945 -27.33 -18.05 -61.97
C ALA A 945 -26.24 -17.94 -60.89
N ASP A 946 -25.39 -18.97 -60.72
CA ASP A 946 -24.41 -19.09 -59.64
C ASP A 946 -22.95 -18.76 -60.04
N THR A 947 -22.68 -18.44 -61.31
CA THR A 947 -21.31 -18.24 -61.84
C THR A 947 -20.92 -16.79 -62.12
N GLY A 948 -21.80 -15.82 -61.87
CA GLY A 948 -21.46 -14.40 -61.98
C GLY A 948 -20.40 -13.99 -60.95
N THR A 949 -19.26 -13.47 -61.43
CA THR A 949 -18.14 -13.02 -60.57
C THR A 949 -18.61 -12.00 -59.53
N PHE A 950 -19.55 -11.12 -59.88
CA PHE A 950 -20.17 -10.16 -58.96
C PHE A 950 -20.89 -10.83 -57.78
N PHE A 951 -21.72 -11.85 -58.04
CA PHE A 951 -22.47 -12.54 -57.00
C PHE A 951 -21.56 -13.39 -56.09
N ARG A 952 -20.51 -13.99 -56.65
CA ARG A 952 -19.51 -14.74 -55.87
C ARG A 952 -18.71 -13.82 -54.93
N VAL A 953 -18.29 -12.65 -55.43
CA VAL A 953 -17.62 -11.63 -54.61
C VAL A 953 -18.55 -11.13 -53.50
N LYS A 954 -19.80 -10.80 -53.83
CA LYS A 954 -20.80 -10.33 -52.86
C LYS A 954 -21.09 -11.37 -51.78
N ARG A 955 -21.23 -12.66 -52.15
CA ARG A 955 -21.43 -13.78 -51.21
C ARG A 955 -20.24 -13.91 -50.25
N LYS A 956 -19.01 -13.83 -50.75
CA LYS A 956 -17.79 -13.91 -49.92
C LYS A 956 -17.62 -12.72 -48.99
N ILE A 957 -18.06 -11.52 -49.39
CA ILE A 957 -18.10 -10.35 -48.50
C ILE A 957 -19.13 -10.57 -47.38
N TYR A 958 -20.31 -11.11 -47.69
CA TYR A 958 -21.33 -11.41 -46.68
C TYR A 958 -20.95 -12.56 -45.76
N GLU A 959 -20.21 -13.57 -46.21
CA GLU A 959 -19.64 -14.59 -45.33
C GLU A 959 -18.65 -14.01 -44.31
N GLY A 960 -18.04 -12.85 -44.62
CA GLY A 960 -17.10 -12.15 -43.76
C GLY A 960 -17.74 -11.10 -42.81
N LEU A 961 -19.05 -10.86 -42.91
CA LEU A 961 -19.78 -9.83 -42.15
C LEU A 961 -21.02 -10.46 -41.49
N ALA A 962 -21.32 -10.12 -40.23
CA ALA A 962 -22.60 -10.52 -39.63
C ALA A 962 -23.71 -9.64 -40.18
N VAL A 963 -24.82 -10.24 -40.60
CA VAL A 963 -26.02 -9.50 -41.03
C VAL A 963 -26.99 -9.45 -39.87
N VAL A 964 -27.13 -8.28 -39.27
CA VAL A 964 -28.13 -8.02 -38.23
C VAL A 964 -29.40 -7.55 -38.92
N ALA A 965 -30.22 -8.50 -39.38
CA ALA A 965 -31.60 -8.23 -39.77
C ALA A 965 -32.49 -8.47 -38.56
N GLY A 966 -33.42 -7.55 -38.26
CA GLY A 966 -34.42 -7.76 -37.21
C GLY A 966 -35.21 -9.04 -37.51
N GLY A 967 -35.01 -10.07 -36.68
CA GLY A 967 -35.60 -11.41 -36.83
C GLY A 967 -37.09 -11.45 -36.52
#